data_AF-A0A8A4TP88-F1
#
_entry.id   AF-A0A8A4TP88-F1
#
_cell.length_a   1.000
_cell.length_b   1.000
_cell.length_c   1.000
_cell.angle_alpha   90.00
_cell.angle_beta   90.00
_cell.angle_gamma   90.00
#
_symmetry.space_group_name_H-M   'P 1'
#
loop_
_entity.id
_entity.type
_entity.pdbx_description
1 polymer ?
#
loop_
_entity_poly.entity_id
_entity_poly.type
_entity_poly.pdbx_seq_one_letter_code
_entity_poly.pdbx_strand_id
1 'polypeptide(L)'
;MSIHEDLLARLPSLYRPEPEPNDCVGRLFAAVAAELEQVRSELMGLMQAHTVRDADRYRYHPYFQRQRELAGRISLTPADTIDVLDPAGWRDTLSLAPGIEASALVAFLRDALDDRTRAEIDQPETTPTPALIRRLLRGLNRAVRGPVIFTTERFSGIVLPAELREPLPADATAATRIQRNREVLIAAFPDLLGVPRTDHGYVDDLGRLAAVLGLTPRFQPAVLRETAEAFRHRVRRTVALYRLGLGTVPALRRAVRATLPVAAGAAPEARDRRFTIEEGAPLELGEHEVATAGEPAGMVGPLMRWISTNGGSRATRPTIYIEGVAPLLGEVEPTEHPAVERYDGDDDLPPVAVAYLGTVAPNEVLRLCPAYDAWFLGDATLQRARSQQSAPDADPDPWRWGPRSVVADAPVGAPTAFARGVDGVLWLATDTGAGAELWRFDGRDWRLAITTAAPVRDMWMEADVLWLGTDSGAWLLDPFPVGGAFAAELVAGTETLVVHAIVRRESVTWLATSRGLGRLPDGGSFAWFGLGPDLQSELAVFTVAFDANGMLFAGTALGLFQYWPDGDRWAFLAGGARSDQKDDWQPFSPGAQELPGDEDLFLPAVHAVLRGDDGSLWLGTEAGLARYAALAVRGTTYETVLQAFPEFGDGPVRAMRRDERGLVWFCTERGVLVFDGQDFCQPDPDGDIYDWLRLGSLDDDVALETAPRGVWRYVRGPDGGWERREAEGFAPVAVVPVTRDFDAIRDLLFAPAVWADLGVWQDQRFIHQVPVPESDLRARYKPSEDRIVDGGVPFIPELPPGTSTWRYLRHEDPEPPEYEAGTDRPAWTAEGRLLPEPLRPAPVPGRYEIGRYSPDPGGTDSVYAFAPAARLRLRWRESRELTVLVRLMRLRQDEAIDPAVIDEVRKAIRGVRPLGVHVALAIEEVLS
;
A
#
# COMPACT_ATOMS: atom_id res chain seq x y z
N MET A 1 32.45 14.17 -18.51
CA MET A 1 32.33 14.36 -19.97
C MET A 1 31.61 15.68 -20.20
N SER A 2 32.14 16.55 -21.06
CA SER A 2 31.49 17.84 -21.38
C SER A 2 30.23 17.60 -22.22
N ILE A 3 29.22 18.47 -22.12
CA ILE A 3 28.00 18.35 -22.96
C ILE A 3 28.36 18.38 -24.45
N HIS A 4 29.45 19.06 -24.79
CA HIS A 4 29.99 19.11 -26.15
C HIS A 4 30.42 17.72 -26.65
N GLU A 5 31.22 16.99 -25.86
CA GLU A 5 31.66 15.62 -26.18
C GLU A 5 30.48 14.64 -26.27
N ASP A 6 29.47 14.81 -25.41
CA ASP A 6 28.24 14.02 -25.40
C ASP A 6 27.39 14.24 -26.66
N LEU A 7 27.22 15.49 -27.09
CA LEU A 7 26.51 15.84 -28.32
C LEU A 7 27.25 15.29 -29.55
N LEU A 8 28.58 15.40 -29.58
CA LEU A 8 29.40 14.83 -30.64
C LEU A 8 29.39 13.30 -30.65
N ALA A 9 29.20 12.63 -29.51
CA ALA A 9 29.09 11.18 -29.42
C ALA A 9 27.75 10.61 -29.89
N ARG A 10 26.71 11.45 -29.97
CA ARG A 10 25.38 11.07 -30.44
C ARG A 10 25.18 11.26 -31.95
N LEU A 11 26.13 11.90 -32.63
CA LEU A 11 26.12 12.01 -34.08
C LEU A 11 26.56 10.69 -34.73
N PRO A 12 25.89 10.22 -35.80
CA PRO A 12 26.37 9.09 -36.58
C PRO A 12 27.79 9.36 -37.08
N SER A 13 28.64 8.34 -37.16
CA SER A 13 30.08 8.47 -37.47
C SER A 13 30.38 9.27 -38.74
N LEU A 14 29.47 9.25 -39.72
CA LEU A 14 29.56 10.00 -40.99
C LEU A 14 29.35 11.53 -40.85
N TYR A 15 28.74 11.98 -39.76
CA TYR A 15 28.40 13.39 -39.49
C TYR A 15 29.16 13.96 -38.29
N ARG A 16 30.14 13.22 -37.78
CA ARG A 16 30.97 13.66 -36.67
C ARG A 16 32.01 14.64 -37.23
N PRO A 17 31.98 15.92 -36.87
CA PRO A 17 32.96 16.87 -37.37
C PRO A 17 34.37 16.45 -36.94
N GLU A 18 35.33 16.54 -37.85
CA GLU A 18 36.74 16.30 -37.53
C GLU A 18 37.24 17.35 -36.53
N PRO A 19 38.18 17.00 -35.63
CA PRO A 19 38.61 17.85 -34.50
C PRO A 19 39.43 19.10 -34.89
N GLU A 20 39.27 19.62 -36.11
CA GLU A 20 39.94 20.84 -36.56
C GLU A 20 39.17 22.12 -36.19
N PRO A 21 39.85 23.27 -35.97
CA PRO A 21 39.32 24.36 -35.14
C PRO A 21 38.24 25.27 -35.79
N ASN A 22 37.80 24.98 -37.02
CA ASN A 22 37.07 25.96 -37.83
C ASN A 22 35.82 25.47 -38.57
N ASP A 23 35.30 24.27 -38.29
CA ASP A 23 34.02 23.86 -38.88
C ASP A 23 32.84 24.62 -38.23
N CYS A 24 31.95 25.19 -39.06
CA CYS A 24 30.72 25.87 -38.64
C CYS A 24 29.83 24.95 -37.80
N VAL A 25 29.81 23.64 -38.10
CA VAL A 25 29.02 22.67 -37.33
C VAL A 25 29.64 22.46 -35.96
N GLY A 26 30.96 22.27 -35.87
CA GLY A 26 31.68 22.19 -34.60
C GLY A 26 31.50 23.44 -33.73
N ARG A 27 31.55 24.64 -34.32
CA ARG A 27 31.30 25.91 -33.64
C ARG A 27 29.84 26.06 -33.17
N LEU A 28 28.88 25.60 -33.97
CA LEU A 28 27.47 25.59 -33.58
C LEU A 28 27.25 24.64 -32.39
N PHE A 29 27.81 23.44 -32.43
CA PHE A 29 27.74 22.49 -31.32
C PHE A 29 28.51 22.97 -30.09
N ALA A 30 29.62 23.68 -30.25
CA ALA A 30 30.35 24.29 -29.14
C ALA A 30 29.55 25.45 -28.53
N ALA A 31 28.90 26.28 -29.33
CA ALA A 31 28.04 27.36 -28.85
C ALA A 31 26.78 26.82 -28.15
N VAL A 32 26.11 25.82 -28.74
CA VAL A 32 24.95 25.15 -28.13
C VAL A 32 25.37 24.40 -26.86
N ALA A 33 26.52 23.72 -26.88
CA ALA A 33 27.03 23.06 -25.69
C ALA A 33 27.40 24.07 -24.61
N ALA A 34 28.00 25.22 -24.94
CA ALA A 34 28.32 26.27 -23.97
C ALA A 34 27.06 26.85 -23.33
N GLU A 35 26.01 27.12 -24.12
CA GLU A 35 24.70 27.54 -23.60
C GLU A 35 24.07 26.44 -22.72
N LEU A 36 24.11 25.18 -23.15
CA LEU A 36 23.58 24.06 -22.36
C LEU A 36 24.40 23.77 -21.10
N GLU A 37 25.71 24.03 -21.13
CA GLU A 37 26.63 23.87 -20.01
C GLU A 37 26.43 24.99 -18.99
N GLN A 38 26.18 26.21 -19.47
CA GLN A 38 25.77 27.33 -18.64
C GLN A 38 24.39 27.10 -18.04
N VAL A 39 23.41 26.63 -18.82
CA VAL A 39 22.09 26.23 -18.33
C VAL A 39 22.21 25.08 -17.32
N ARG A 40 23.06 24.07 -17.57
CA ARG A 40 23.33 22.96 -16.63
C ARG A 40 23.97 23.44 -15.35
N SER A 41 24.96 24.34 -15.43
CA SER A 41 25.64 24.93 -14.28
C SER A 41 24.67 25.79 -13.45
N GLU A 42 23.82 26.57 -14.12
CA GLU A 42 22.76 27.35 -13.48
C GLU A 42 21.71 26.42 -12.85
N LEU A 43 21.30 25.34 -13.52
CA LEU A 43 20.40 24.31 -12.98
C LEU A 43 20.99 23.60 -11.76
N MET A 44 22.27 23.22 -11.82
CA MET A 44 22.96 22.56 -10.71
C MET A 44 23.15 23.51 -9.52
N GLY A 45 23.44 24.79 -9.78
CA GLY A 45 23.46 25.84 -8.75
C GLY A 45 22.09 26.05 -8.12
N LEU A 46 21.01 26.07 -8.91
CA LEU A 46 19.63 26.22 -8.42
C LEU A 46 19.14 24.99 -7.65
N MET A 47 19.53 23.78 -8.10
CA MET A 47 19.22 22.53 -7.42
C MET A 47 19.99 22.37 -6.10
N GLN A 48 21.25 22.82 -6.03
CA GLN A 48 22.05 22.85 -4.80
C GLN A 48 21.57 23.94 -3.83
N ALA A 49 21.10 25.08 -4.33
CA ALA A 49 20.48 26.14 -3.52
C ALA A 49 19.09 25.76 -2.96
N HIS A 50 18.44 24.70 -3.46
CA HIS A 50 17.23 24.16 -2.85
C HIS A 50 17.49 23.11 -1.75
N THR A 51 18.75 22.69 -1.57
CA THR A 51 19.19 21.88 -0.44
C THR A 51 19.76 22.68 0.73
N VAL A 52 19.99 24.00 0.57
CA VAL A 52 20.52 24.90 1.63
C VAL A 52 19.78 26.24 1.61
N ARG A 53 19.65 26.90 2.76
CA ARG A 53 18.52 27.78 3.15
C ARG A 53 18.61 29.28 2.72
N ASP A 54 19.23 29.69 1.62
CA ASP A 54 19.45 31.13 1.32
C ASP A 54 19.13 31.57 -0.13
N ALA A 55 18.18 32.50 -0.37
CA ALA A 55 17.86 33.00 -1.74
C ALA A 55 17.13 34.36 -1.84
N ASP A 56 17.75 35.46 -2.34
CA ASP A 56 17.17 36.58 -3.13
C ASP A 56 18.26 37.18 -4.03
N ARG A 57 17.89 37.45 -5.28
CA ARG A 57 18.50 38.51 -6.11
C ARG A 57 17.48 39.38 -6.87
N TYR A 58 16.17 39.27 -6.60
CA TYR A 58 15.16 39.67 -7.60
C TYR A 58 14.76 41.16 -7.64
N ARG A 59 14.78 41.91 -6.53
CA ARG A 59 14.37 43.34 -6.51
C ARG A 59 15.23 44.27 -7.38
N TYR A 60 16.31 43.71 -7.92
CA TYR A 60 17.43 44.38 -8.58
C TYR A 60 17.67 43.84 -9.98
N HIS A 61 16.76 42.99 -10.47
CA HIS A 61 16.80 42.44 -11.82
C HIS A 61 16.68 43.58 -12.86
N PRO A 62 17.53 43.60 -13.92
CA PRO A 62 17.56 44.69 -14.91
C PRO A 62 16.20 45.02 -15.55
N TYR A 63 15.33 44.01 -15.70
CA TYR A 63 13.97 44.17 -16.24
C TYR A 63 13.08 45.10 -15.39
N PHE A 64 13.11 44.98 -14.05
CA PHE A 64 12.31 45.82 -13.17
C PHE A 64 12.87 47.24 -13.03
N GLN A 65 14.20 47.38 -13.08
CA GLN A 65 14.84 48.70 -13.10
C GLN A 65 14.45 49.48 -14.36
N ARG A 66 14.41 48.80 -15.50
CA ARG A 66 13.97 49.38 -16.76
C ARG A 66 12.51 49.84 -16.73
N GLN A 67 11.59 49.10 -16.10
CA GLN A 67 10.20 49.56 -15.93
C GLN A 67 10.08 50.78 -14.99
N ARG A 68 10.92 50.86 -13.95
CA ARG A 68 10.94 52.02 -13.03
C ARG A 68 11.45 53.27 -13.74
N GLU A 69 12.51 53.14 -14.52
CA GLU A 69 13.07 54.21 -15.34
C GLU A 69 12.05 54.73 -16.36
N LEU A 70 11.34 53.83 -17.05
CA LEU A 70 10.26 54.18 -17.98
C LEU A 70 9.08 54.90 -17.31
N ALA A 71 8.85 54.66 -16.02
CA ALA A 71 7.82 55.32 -15.22
C ALA A 71 8.31 56.62 -14.53
N GLY A 72 9.51 57.11 -14.84
CA GLY A 72 10.12 58.30 -14.21
C GLY A 72 10.48 58.09 -12.73
N ARG A 73 10.64 56.84 -12.28
CA ARG A 73 10.96 56.47 -10.90
C ARG A 73 12.43 56.07 -10.79
N ILE A 74 13.03 56.33 -9.61
CA ILE A 74 14.44 56.02 -9.33
C ILE A 74 14.68 54.50 -9.38
N SER A 75 15.74 54.09 -10.07
CA SER A 75 16.27 52.72 -10.10
C SER A 75 16.83 52.34 -8.71
N LEU A 76 16.50 51.16 -8.18
CA LEU A 76 16.88 50.70 -6.85
C LEU A 76 17.81 49.48 -6.95
N THR A 77 18.80 49.37 -6.06
CA THR A 77 19.77 48.27 -5.93
C THR A 77 19.71 47.64 -4.52
N PRO A 78 20.30 46.44 -4.26
CA PRO A 78 20.35 45.88 -2.89
C PRO A 78 21.00 46.83 -1.91
N ALA A 79 21.84 47.72 -2.43
CA ALA A 79 22.46 48.78 -1.68
C ALA A 79 21.52 49.94 -1.28
N ASP A 80 20.25 49.94 -1.67
CA ASP A 80 19.32 51.06 -1.45
C ASP A 80 18.23 50.79 -0.38
N THR A 81 18.38 49.72 0.41
CA THR A 81 17.42 49.30 1.45
C THR A 81 18.11 48.94 2.77
N ILE A 82 17.34 48.96 3.86
CA ILE A 82 17.73 48.52 5.22
C ILE A 82 16.78 47.42 5.70
N ASP A 83 17.28 46.55 6.57
CA ASP A 83 16.52 45.51 7.25
C ASP A 83 16.72 45.57 8.76
N VAL A 84 15.86 44.86 9.49
CA VAL A 84 15.79 44.88 10.94
C VAL A 84 16.37 43.56 11.46
N LEU A 85 17.54 43.64 12.09
CA LEU A 85 18.27 42.49 12.63
C LEU A 85 17.62 41.94 13.89
N ASP A 86 17.09 42.83 14.74
CA ASP A 86 16.33 42.50 15.94
C ASP A 86 14.96 43.19 15.91
N PRO A 87 13.89 42.47 15.47
CA PRO A 87 12.56 43.03 15.37
C PRO A 87 11.94 43.44 16.71
N ALA A 88 12.33 42.80 17.82
CA ALA A 88 11.81 43.12 19.15
C ALA A 88 12.47 44.41 19.67
N GLY A 89 13.80 44.46 19.66
CA GLY A 89 14.54 45.67 20.05
C GLY A 89 14.23 46.88 19.16
N TRP A 90 14.00 46.66 17.86
CA TRP A 90 13.61 47.75 16.94
C TRP A 90 12.20 48.29 17.21
N ARG A 91 11.25 47.41 17.54
CA ARG A 91 9.90 47.81 17.96
C ARG A 91 9.95 48.61 19.26
N ASP A 92 10.74 48.17 20.24
CA ASP A 92 10.87 48.85 21.53
C ASP A 92 11.55 50.22 21.41
N THR A 93 12.55 50.35 20.55
CA THR A 93 13.21 51.64 20.24
C THR A 93 12.23 52.67 19.67
N LEU A 94 11.22 52.22 18.91
CA LEU A 94 10.20 53.08 18.32
C LEU A 94 8.99 53.29 19.24
N SER A 95 8.85 52.54 20.33
CA SER A 95 7.75 52.66 21.29
C SER A 95 8.02 53.79 22.30
N LEU A 96 6.99 54.60 22.59
CA LEU A 96 7.09 55.66 23.60
C LEU A 96 6.59 55.13 24.95
N ALA A 97 7.46 54.44 25.69
CA ALA A 97 7.19 54.12 27.09
C ALA A 97 7.08 55.42 27.93
N PRO A 98 6.16 55.52 28.91
CA PRO A 98 6.00 56.73 29.69
C PRO A 98 7.28 57.08 30.47
N GLY A 99 7.86 58.25 30.16
CA GLY A 99 9.03 58.80 30.86
C GLY A 99 10.34 58.89 30.06
N ILE A 100 10.37 58.48 28.79
CA ILE A 100 11.58 58.55 27.94
C ILE A 100 11.40 59.64 26.86
N GLU A 101 12.27 60.65 26.85
CA GLU A 101 12.33 61.62 25.74
C GLU A 101 12.93 60.96 24.49
N ALA A 102 12.13 60.82 23.43
CA ALA A 102 12.63 60.30 22.16
C ALA A 102 13.62 61.26 21.50
N SER A 103 14.73 60.73 20.98
CA SER A 103 15.65 61.54 20.18
C SER A 103 14.95 62.08 18.93
N ALA A 104 15.43 63.23 18.42
CA ALA A 104 14.87 63.84 17.22
C ALA A 104 14.90 62.91 15.98
N LEU A 105 15.84 61.95 15.94
CA LEU A 105 15.88 60.88 14.93
C LEU A 105 14.76 59.85 15.11
N VAL A 106 14.51 59.38 16.34
CA VAL A 106 13.46 58.40 16.62
C VAL A 106 12.08 59.00 16.35
N ALA A 107 11.85 60.26 16.72
CA ALA A 107 10.62 60.98 16.39
C ALA A 107 10.37 61.04 14.87
N PHE A 108 11.41 61.37 14.09
CA PHE A 108 11.33 61.41 12.63
C PHE A 108 11.03 60.02 12.01
N LEU A 109 11.66 58.95 12.51
CA LEU A 109 11.41 57.60 12.02
C LEU A 109 10.02 57.09 12.39
N ARG A 110 9.51 57.49 13.56
CA ARG A 110 8.16 57.16 14.02
C ARG A 110 7.09 57.87 13.19
N ASP A 111 7.33 59.09 12.75
CA ASP A 111 6.43 59.82 11.82
C ASP A 111 6.36 59.19 10.42
N ALA A 112 7.33 58.34 10.05
CA ALA A 112 7.27 57.60 8.80
C ALA A 112 6.31 56.38 8.84
N LEU A 113 5.81 56.01 10.03
CA LEU A 113 4.86 54.91 10.25
C LEU A 113 3.41 55.39 10.11
N ASP A 114 2.51 54.49 9.68
CA ASP A 114 1.07 54.76 9.68
C ASP A 114 0.46 54.68 11.10
N ASP A 115 -0.72 55.30 11.28
CA ASP A 115 -1.41 55.40 12.58
C ASP A 115 -1.68 54.04 13.22
N ARG A 116 -2.01 53.04 12.39
CA ARG A 116 -2.27 51.67 12.85
C ARG A 116 -1.01 51.03 13.40
N THR A 117 0.13 51.20 12.73
CA THR A 117 1.42 50.65 13.16
C THR A 117 1.90 51.32 14.43
N ARG A 118 1.72 52.64 14.57
CA ARG A 118 2.02 53.39 15.81
C ARG A 118 1.19 52.89 17.00
N ALA A 119 -0.12 52.72 16.82
CA ALA A 119 -1.00 52.22 17.87
C ALA A 119 -0.67 50.77 18.32
N GLU A 120 -0.12 49.95 17.42
CA GLU A 120 0.21 48.54 17.69
C GLU A 120 1.56 48.38 18.41
N ILE A 121 2.54 49.26 18.15
CA ILE A 121 3.84 49.23 18.85
C ILE A 121 3.81 49.85 20.26
N ASP A 122 2.80 50.65 20.57
CA ASP A 122 2.64 51.26 21.91
C ASP A 122 1.90 50.32 22.90
N GLN A 123 1.36 49.19 22.44
CA GLN A 123 0.69 48.22 23.32
C GLN A 123 1.70 47.40 24.13
N PRO A 124 1.59 47.30 25.46
CA PRO A 124 2.50 46.47 26.25
C PRO A 124 2.43 44.98 25.84
N GLU A 125 3.58 44.30 25.84
CA GLU A 125 3.73 42.83 25.69
C GLU A 125 3.35 42.17 24.34
N THR A 126 3.33 42.90 23.22
CA THR A 126 3.10 42.27 21.91
C THR A 126 4.40 41.72 21.30
N THR A 127 4.54 40.39 21.24
CA THR A 127 5.56 39.73 20.42
C THR A 127 5.36 40.13 18.95
N PRO A 128 6.37 40.65 18.23
CA PRO A 128 6.18 41.20 16.89
C PRO A 128 5.74 40.11 15.90
N THR A 129 4.49 40.20 15.44
CA THR A 129 3.97 39.29 14.40
C THR A 129 4.64 39.56 13.04
N PRO A 130 4.73 38.58 12.12
CA PRO A 130 5.28 38.80 10.78
C PRO A 130 4.60 39.94 10.00
N ALA A 131 3.33 40.23 10.28
CA ALA A 131 2.60 41.34 9.68
C ALA A 131 3.01 42.72 10.25
N LEU A 132 3.34 42.80 11.54
CA LEU A 132 3.86 44.01 12.18
C LEU A 132 5.29 44.30 11.70
N ILE A 133 6.16 43.29 11.68
CA ILE A 133 7.55 43.39 11.18
C ILE A 133 7.57 43.96 9.74
N ARG A 134 6.72 43.43 8.85
CA ARG A 134 6.59 43.93 7.47
C ARG A 134 6.11 45.38 7.36
N ARG A 135 5.37 45.91 8.34
CA ARG A 135 4.94 47.32 8.36
C ARG A 135 6.06 48.24 8.88
N LEU A 136 6.74 47.83 9.95
CA LEU A 136 7.92 48.53 10.48
C LEU A 136 9.02 48.66 9.42
N LEU A 137 9.34 47.57 8.72
CA LEU A 137 10.30 47.56 7.61
C LEU A 137 9.90 48.51 6.46
N ARG A 138 8.60 48.61 6.17
CA ARG A 138 8.10 49.51 5.11
C ARG A 138 8.25 50.98 5.48
N GLY A 139 7.94 51.36 6.73
CA GLY A 139 8.13 52.74 7.20
C GLY A 139 9.59 53.14 7.24
N LEU A 140 10.45 52.25 7.73
CA LEU A 140 11.90 52.47 7.76
C LEU A 140 12.50 52.67 6.36
N ASN A 141 12.17 51.80 5.41
CA ASN A 141 12.63 51.94 4.03
C ASN A 141 12.00 53.15 3.31
N ARG A 142 10.86 53.68 3.78
CA ARG A 142 10.31 54.95 3.29
C ARG A 142 11.14 56.14 3.77
N ALA A 143 11.59 56.12 5.02
CA ALA A 143 12.49 57.13 5.57
C ALA A 143 13.85 57.15 4.85
N VAL A 144 14.43 55.98 4.58
CA VAL A 144 15.69 55.84 3.80
C VAL A 144 15.57 56.49 2.41
N ARG A 145 14.42 56.32 1.75
CA ARG A 145 14.14 56.85 0.40
C ARG A 145 13.67 58.31 0.39
N GLY A 146 13.50 58.91 1.56
CA GLY A 146 12.99 60.26 1.75
C GLY A 146 14.04 61.36 1.52
N PRO A 147 13.79 62.57 2.03
CA PRO A 147 14.78 63.65 2.06
C PRO A 147 15.99 63.27 2.91
N VAL A 148 17.03 64.10 2.88
CA VAL A 148 18.23 63.91 3.71
C VAL A 148 17.81 63.82 5.18
N ILE A 149 18.14 62.72 5.84
CA ILE A 149 17.72 62.48 7.22
C ILE A 149 18.74 62.99 8.25
N PHE A 150 20.01 63.15 7.85
CA PHE A 150 21.11 63.58 8.71
C PHE A 150 21.22 65.11 8.81
N THR A 151 20.87 65.66 9.96
CA THR A 151 21.09 67.06 10.34
C THR A 151 21.74 67.11 11.72
N THR A 152 22.49 68.18 12.00
CA THR A 152 23.19 68.37 13.28
C THR A 152 22.25 68.25 14.50
N GLU A 153 21.00 68.68 14.34
CA GLU A 153 19.97 68.55 15.38
C GLU A 153 19.48 67.12 15.56
N ARG A 154 19.17 66.40 14.46
CA ARG A 154 18.59 65.05 14.51
C ARG A 154 19.52 63.99 15.07
N PHE A 155 20.83 64.17 14.87
CA PHE A 155 21.87 63.24 15.32
C PHE A 155 22.65 63.76 16.53
N SER A 156 22.14 64.79 17.21
CA SER A 156 22.75 65.24 18.47
C SER A 156 22.81 64.09 19.48
N GLY A 157 24.02 63.77 19.96
CA GLY A 157 24.25 62.66 20.89
C GLY A 157 24.53 61.28 20.25
N ILE A 158 24.50 61.14 18.93
CA ILE A 158 24.84 59.87 18.23
C ILE A 158 26.28 59.94 17.69
N VAL A 159 27.13 58.97 18.07
CA VAL A 159 28.53 58.89 17.62
C VAL A 159 28.59 58.28 16.23
N LEU A 160 28.58 59.13 15.20
CA LEU A 160 28.80 58.71 13.80
C LEU A 160 30.30 58.79 13.40
N PRO A 161 30.79 57.94 12.49
CA PRO A 161 32.09 58.10 11.82
C PRO A 161 32.25 59.49 11.17
N ALA A 162 33.48 60.04 11.15
CA ALA A 162 33.75 61.40 10.65
C ALA A 162 33.27 61.62 9.20
N GLU A 163 33.42 60.61 8.36
CA GLU A 163 33.02 60.58 6.94
C GLU A 163 31.50 60.70 6.74
N LEU A 164 30.69 60.28 7.73
CA LEU A 164 29.24 60.35 7.70
C LEU A 164 28.67 61.67 8.25
N ARG A 165 29.53 62.58 8.74
CA ARG A 165 29.14 63.89 9.28
C ARG A 165 29.18 65.02 8.26
N GLU A 166 29.78 64.80 7.10
CA GLU A 166 29.88 65.83 6.05
C GLU A 166 28.54 66.05 5.33
N PRO A 167 28.12 67.31 5.12
CA PRO A 167 26.89 67.61 4.39
C PRO A 167 26.98 67.14 2.94
N LEU A 168 25.93 66.48 2.44
CA LEU A 168 25.83 66.16 1.02
C LEU A 168 25.70 67.45 0.19
N PRO A 169 26.32 67.51 -1.01
CA PRO A 169 26.13 68.61 -1.95
C PRO A 169 24.64 68.83 -2.28
N ALA A 170 24.24 70.09 -2.51
CA ALA A 170 22.85 70.44 -2.80
C ALA A 170 22.30 69.80 -4.10
N ASP A 171 23.19 69.39 -5.00
CA ASP A 171 22.94 68.74 -6.28
C ASP A 171 23.13 67.20 -6.25
N ALA A 172 23.29 66.60 -5.07
CA ALA A 172 23.49 65.16 -4.93
C ALA A 172 22.34 64.34 -5.55
N THR A 173 22.71 63.30 -6.30
CA THR A 173 21.73 62.40 -6.95
C THR A 173 20.87 61.68 -5.90
N ALA A 174 19.66 61.28 -6.31
CA ALA A 174 18.77 60.53 -5.41
C ALA A 174 19.40 59.22 -4.91
N ALA A 175 20.23 58.55 -5.72
CA ALA A 175 20.95 57.34 -5.33
C ALA A 175 21.99 57.62 -4.24
N THR A 176 22.80 58.67 -4.41
CA THR A 176 23.79 59.10 -3.40
C THR A 176 23.12 59.47 -2.07
N ARG A 177 21.94 60.12 -2.13
CA ARG A 177 21.15 60.44 -0.94
C ARG A 177 20.63 59.20 -0.23
N ILE A 178 20.09 58.24 -0.96
CA ILE A 178 19.56 56.98 -0.43
C ILE A 178 20.67 56.18 0.25
N GLN A 179 21.82 56.04 -0.43
CA GLN A 179 22.99 55.37 0.10
C GLN A 179 23.46 56.01 1.41
N ARG A 180 23.55 57.36 1.46
CA ARG A 180 23.97 58.08 2.66
C ARG A 180 22.99 57.94 3.82
N ASN A 181 21.68 58.08 3.55
CA ASN A 181 20.64 57.88 4.56
C ASN A 181 20.73 56.48 5.20
N ARG A 182 21.01 55.46 4.38
CA ARG A 182 21.16 54.08 4.82
C ARG A 182 22.39 53.89 5.72
N GLU A 183 23.57 54.33 5.27
CA GLU A 183 24.82 54.20 6.04
C GLU A 183 24.72 54.89 7.41
N VAL A 184 24.09 56.06 7.45
CA VAL A 184 23.86 56.80 8.70
C VAL A 184 22.91 56.07 9.65
N LEU A 185 21.83 55.45 9.16
CA LEU A 185 20.89 54.71 10.00
C LEU A 185 21.48 53.42 10.56
N ILE A 186 22.25 52.68 9.75
CA ILE A 186 22.95 51.48 10.22
C ILE A 186 24.00 51.87 11.27
N ALA A 187 24.75 52.94 11.05
CA ALA A 187 25.73 53.43 12.02
C ALA A 187 25.10 53.95 13.33
N ALA A 188 23.86 54.47 13.26
CA ALA A 188 23.13 54.93 14.43
C ALA A 188 22.53 53.78 15.26
N PHE A 189 22.23 52.64 14.64
CA PHE A 189 21.60 51.48 15.28
C PHE A 189 22.23 50.15 14.81
N PRO A 190 23.53 49.92 15.07
CA PRO A 190 24.28 48.82 14.47
C PRO A 190 23.80 47.42 14.89
N ASP A 191 23.24 47.30 16.10
CA ASP A 191 22.75 46.01 16.63
C ASP A 191 21.29 45.73 16.24
N LEU A 192 20.56 46.74 15.76
CA LEU A 192 19.13 46.63 15.43
C LEU A 192 18.86 46.66 13.92
N LEU A 193 19.69 47.38 13.16
CA LEU A 193 19.52 47.60 11.73
C LEU A 193 20.71 47.09 10.95
N GLY A 194 20.42 46.49 9.79
CA GLY A 194 21.43 45.91 8.93
C GLY A 194 21.15 46.14 7.46
N VAL A 195 22.05 45.64 6.63
CA VAL A 195 21.81 45.48 5.20
C VAL A 195 20.81 44.33 5.04
N PRO A 196 19.79 44.46 4.16
CA PRO A 196 18.82 43.40 3.96
C PRO A 196 19.49 42.10 3.64
N ARG A 197 19.09 41.07 4.39
CA ARG A 197 19.24 39.73 3.87
C ARG A 197 18.35 39.65 2.64
N THR A 198 19.01 39.35 1.55
CA THR A 198 18.41 39.20 0.27
C THR A 198 17.84 37.77 0.30
N ASP A 199 16.66 37.52 0.89
CA ASP A 199 16.02 36.21 0.93
C ASP A 199 14.46 36.09 0.85
N HIS A 200 13.86 36.24 -0.35
CA HIS A 200 12.50 35.95 -0.86
C HIS A 200 12.53 35.42 -2.34
N GLY A 201 13.67 34.96 -2.85
CA GLY A 201 13.94 34.44 -4.21
C GLY A 201 13.25 33.12 -4.51
N TYR A 202 12.71 32.49 -3.46
CA TYR A 202 11.96 31.26 -3.52
C TYR A 202 10.75 31.31 -4.48
N VAL A 203 10.08 32.45 -4.66
CA VAL A 203 8.89 32.56 -5.56
C VAL A 203 9.30 32.66 -7.04
N ASP A 204 10.41 33.33 -7.36
CA ASP A 204 10.90 33.46 -8.74
C ASP A 204 11.64 32.21 -9.22
N ASP A 205 12.39 31.57 -8.34
CA ASP A 205 13.03 30.26 -8.62
C ASP A 205 11.97 29.19 -8.87
N LEU A 206 10.87 29.22 -8.10
CA LEU A 206 9.72 28.36 -8.33
C LEU A 206 9.08 28.61 -9.70
N GLY A 207 8.96 29.88 -10.12
CA GLY A 207 8.48 30.25 -11.45
C GLY A 207 9.40 29.79 -12.58
N ARG A 208 10.72 29.88 -12.42
CA ARG A 208 11.72 29.40 -13.39
C ARG A 208 11.74 27.87 -13.50
N LEU A 209 11.75 27.18 -12.37
CA LEU A 209 11.64 25.72 -12.32
C LEU A 209 10.34 25.26 -12.97
N ALA A 210 9.23 25.92 -12.64
CA ALA A 210 7.95 25.62 -13.25
C ALA A 210 7.96 25.86 -14.77
N ALA A 211 8.56 26.95 -15.25
CA ALA A 211 8.69 27.21 -16.68
C ALA A 211 9.51 26.12 -17.41
N VAL A 212 10.62 25.66 -16.81
CA VAL A 212 11.42 24.54 -17.35
C VAL A 212 10.60 23.26 -17.43
N LEU A 213 9.75 23.00 -16.43
CA LEU A 213 8.86 21.85 -16.38
C LEU A 213 7.57 22.02 -17.20
N GLY A 214 7.37 23.18 -17.84
CA GLY A 214 6.12 23.52 -18.54
C GLY A 214 4.90 23.65 -17.61
N LEU A 215 5.11 23.88 -16.31
CA LEU A 215 4.06 24.04 -15.32
C LEU A 215 3.68 25.52 -15.16
N THR A 216 2.38 25.80 -15.05
CA THR A 216 1.85 27.14 -14.76
C THR A 216 0.99 27.13 -13.51
N PRO A 217 1.00 28.21 -12.70
CA PRO A 217 0.07 28.32 -11.59
C PRO A 217 -1.38 28.21 -12.07
N ARG A 218 -2.17 27.35 -11.44
CA ARG A 218 -3.57 27.11 -11.73
C ARG A 218 -4.40 28.22 -11.08
N PHE A 219 -5.10 28.99 -11.92
CA PHE A 219 -6.02 30.03 -11.47
C PHE A 219 -7.49 29.69 -11.75
N GLN A 220 -7.74 28.78 -12.69
CA GLN A 220 -9.06 28.30 -13.09
C GLN A 220 -8.99 26.81 -13.48
N PRO A 221 -10.08 26.04 -13.28
CA PRO A 221 -11.30 26.41 -12.54
C PRO A 221 -11.01 26.67 -11.05
N ALA A 222 -11.95 27.34 -10.35
CA ALA A 222 -11.74 27.78 -8.97
C ALA A 222 -11.34 26.64 -8.02
N VAL A 223 -11.81 25.42 -8.27
CA VAL A 223 -11.49 24.20 -7.51
C VAL A 223 -10.01 23.79 -7.62
N LEU A 224 -9.35 24.09 -8.73
CA LEU A 224 -7.93 23.79 -8.97
C LEU A 224 -7.03 24.98 -8.64
N ARG A 225 -7.60 26.08 -8.15
CA ARG A 225 -6.86 27.30 -7.86
C ARG A 225 -5.84 27.02 -6.76
N GLU A 226 -4.57 27.20 -7.08
CA GLU A 226 -3.50 26.86 -6.16
C GLU A 226 -2.93 28.09 -5.45
N THR A 227 -2.53 27.90 -4.18
CA THR A 227 -1.72 28.87 -3.45
C THR A 227 -0.25 28.75 -3.90
N ALA A 228 0.58 29.74 -3.56
CA ALA A 228 2.02 29.66 -3.84
C ALA A 228 2.69 28.43 -3.19
N GLU A 229 2.19 27.98 -2.03
CA GLU A 229 2.68 26.78 -1.35
C GLU A 229 2.19 25.49 -2.01
N ALA A 230 0.93 25.43 -2.45
CA ALA A 230 0.45 24.29 -3.23
C ALA A 230 1.23 24.15 -4.56
N PHE A 231 1.51 25.27 -5.22
CA PHE A 231 2.33 25.29 -6.43
C PHE A 231 3.78 24.82 -6.17
N ARG A 232 4.37 25.20 -5.02
CA ARG A 232 5.65 24.66 -4.54
C ARG A 232 5.65 23.15 -4.51
N HIS A 233 4.65 22.60 -3.82
CA HIS A 233 4.55 21.18 -3.58
C HIS A 233 4.41 20.44 -4.90
N ARG A 234 3.62 20.98 -5.83
CA ARG A 234 3.51 20.41 -7.17
C ARG A 234 4.83 20.43 -7.95
N VAL A 235 5.56 21.55 -7.97
CA VAL A 235 6.87 21.62 -8.63
C VAL A 235 7.84 20.61 -8.02
N ARG A 236 7.93 20.55 -6.68
CA ARG A 236 8.77 19.56 -5.97
C ARG A 236 8.42 18.12 -6.35
N ARG A 237 7.12 17.78 -6.37
CA ARG A 237 6.63 16.45 -6.79
C ARG A 237 6.95 16.13 -8.24
N THR A 238 6.81 17.12 -9.12
CA THR A 238 7.10 16.96 -10.55
C THR A 238 8.59 16.77 -10.81
N VAL A 239 9.47 17.49 -10.12
CA VAL A 239 10.92 17.23 -10.20
C VAL A 239 11.25 15.82 -9.70
N ALA A 240 10.61 15.39 -8.60
CA ALA A 240 10.81 14.05 -8.07
C ALA A 240 10.31 12.94 -9.01
N LEU A 241 9.32 13.22 -9.87
CA LEU A 241 8.87 12.31 -10.93
C LEU A 241 9.99 12.02 -11.93
N TYR A 242 10.69 13.05 -12.42
CA TYR A 242 11.78 12.90 -13.40
C TYR A 242 13.03 12.18 -12.86
N ARG A 243 13.12 11.96 -11.55
CA ARG A 243 14.13 11.09 -10.94
C ARG A 243 13.78 9.61 -11.07
N LEU A 244 12.52 9.29 -11.31
CA LEU A 244 12.06 7.94 -11.56
C LEU A 244 12.09 7.67 -13.06
N GLY A 245 12.50 6.46 -13.47
CA GLY A 245 12.36 6.04 -14.85
C GLY A 245 10.89 6.15 -15.27
N LEU A 246 10.60 6.93 -16.33
CA LEU A 246 9.27 7.04 -16.90
C LEU A 246 8.79 5.65 -17.33
N GLY A 247 7.49 5.37 -17.17
CA GLY A 247 6.94 4.05 -17.45
C GLY A 247 7.08 3.03 -16.31
N THR A 248 7.29 3.48 -15.08
CA THR A 248 7.23 2.62 -13.88
C THR A 248 5.99 2.95 -13.05
N VAL A 249 5.49 2.00 -12.25
CA VAL A 249 4.34 2.22 -11.34
C VAL A 249 4.66 3.31 -10.29
N PRO A 250 5.86 3.38 -9.70
CA PRO A 250 6.28 4.54 -8.90
C PRO A 250 6.20 5.87 -9.66
N ALA A 251 6.59 5.91 -10.94
CA ALA A 251 6.46 7.12 -11.75
C ALA A 251 4.98 7.48 -12.01
N LEU A 252 4.14 6.49 -12.34
CA LEU A 252 2.70 6.67 -12.47
C LEU A 252 2.09 7.27 -11.19
N ARG A 253 2.42 6.71 -10.03
CA ARG A 253 1.98 7.18 -8.72
C ARG A 253 2.41 8.61 -8.44
N ARG A 254 3.69 8.95 -8.69
CA ARG A 254 4.18 10.33 -8.52
C ARG A 254 3.51 11.30 -9.49
N ALA A 255 3.21 10.88 -10.71
CA ALA A 255 2.52 11.73 -11.69
C ALA A 255 1.10 12.06 -11.24
N VAL A 256 0.33 11.05 -10.79
CA VAL A 256 -1.01 11.24 -10.23
C VAL A 256 -0.93 12.18 -9.02
N ARG A 257 -0.06 11.89 -8.04
CA ARG A 257 0.11 12.71 -6.83
C ARG A 257 0.54 14.15 -7.10
N ALA A 258 1.34 14.40 -8.15
CA ALA A 258 1.73 15.75 -8.56
C ALA A 258 0.54 16.54 -9.12
N THR A 259 -0.43 15.87 -9.74
CA THR A 259 -1.60 16.56 -10.33
C THR A 259 -2.72 16.86 -9.35
N LEU A 260 -2.87 16.06 -8.30
CA LEU A 260 -3.92 16.22 -7.30
C LEU A 260 -3.75 17.53 -6.51
N PRO A 261 -4.83 18.29 -6.24
CA PRO A 261 -4.78 19.49 -5.40
C PRO A 261 -4.22 19.18 -4.01
N VAL A 262 -3.41 20.11 -3.49
CA VAL A 262 -2.82 20.02 -2.15
C VAL A 262 -3.55 20.99 -1.22
N ALA A 263 -4.08 20.49 -0.12
CA ALA A 263 -4.63 21.31 0.95
C ALA A 263 -3.50 21.87 1.83
N ALA A 264 -2.82 22.92 1.37
CA ALA A 264 -1.60 23.46 1.97
C ALA A 264 -1.68 23.84 3.46
N GLY A 265 -2.89 23.99 4.02
CA GLY A 265 -3.13 24.26 5.45
C GLY A 265 -3.62 23.07 6.29
N ALA A 266 -3.79 21.89 5.70
CA ALA A 266 -4.20 20.68 6.43
C ALA A 266 -3.01 19.98 7.10
N ALA A 267 -3.30 19.12 8.09
CA ALA A 267 -2.33 18.20 8.68
C ALA A 267 -1.71 17.30 7.59
N PRO A 268 -0.44 16.87 7.69
CA PRO A 268 0.26 16.11 6.64
C PRO A 268 -0.53 14.93 6.08
N GLU A 269 -1.28 14.24 6.94
CA GLU A 269 -2.10 13.08 6.61
C GLU A 269 -3.38 13.47 5.84
N ALA A 270 -3.83 14.71 5.93
CA ALA A 270 -5.01 15.23 5.21
C ALA A 270 -4.66 16.17 4.04
N ARG A 271 -3.36 16.41 3.77
CA ARG A 271 -2.92 17.33 2.69
C ARG A 271 -3.23 16.82 1.28
N ASP A 272 -3.21 15.50 1.09
CA ASP A 272 -3.34 14.86 -0.20
C ASP A 272 -4.65 14.09 -0.32
N ARG A 273 -5.27 14.17 -1.50
CA ARG A 273 -6.35 13.26 -1.86
C ARG A 273 -5.82 11.84 -2.00
N ARG A 274 -6.53 10.89 -1.39
CA ARG A 274 -6.23 9.47 -1.45
C ARG A 274 -6.50 8.90 -2.85
N PHE A 275 -5.63 7.99 -3.27
CA PHE A 275 -5.83 7.20 -4.46
C PHE A 275 -5.05 5.90 -4.34
N THR A 276 -5.52 4.84 -5.00
CA THR A 276 -4.82 3.56 -5.09
C THR A 276 -4.41 3.28 -6.53
N ILE A 277 -3.42 2.41 -6.70
CA ILE A 277 -3.02 1.88 -8.00
C ILE A 277 -3.09 0.37 -7.90
N GLU A 278 -3.84 -0.25 -8.79
CA GLU A 278 -4.05 -1.68 -8.85
C GLU A 278 -3.41 -2.22 -10.14
N GLU A 279 -2.42 -3.10 -10.00
CA GLU A 279 -1.77 -3.80 -11.11
C GLU A 279 -2.47 -5.13 -11.41
N GLY A 280 -2.65 -5.46 -12.69
CA GLY A 280 -3.48 -6.57 -13.11
C GLY A 280 -4.98 -6.30 -12.96
N ALA A 281 -5.41 -5.04 -12.94
CA ALA A 281 -6.79 -4.68 -12.64
C ALA A 281 -7.77 -5.30 -13.66
N PRO A 282 -8.91 -5.87 -13.21
CA PRO A 282 -9.79 -6.62 -14.09
C PRO A 282 -10.83 -5.70 -14.75
N LEU A 283 -10.43 -5.07 -15.86
CA LEU A 283 -11.22 -4.04 -16.54
C LEU A 283 -12.20 -4.59 -17.59
N GLU A 284 -11.96 -5.79 -18.09
CA GLU A 284 -12.82 -6.46 -19.06
C GLU A 284 -13.81 -7.39 -18.35
N LEU A 285 -15.03 -7.43 -18.87
CA LEU A 285 -16.11 -8.26 -18.34
C LEU A 285 -16.28 -9.50 -19.23
N GLY A 286 -16.12 -10.68 -18.63
CA GLY A 286 -16.48 -11.96 -19.23
C GLY A 286 -17.90 -12.35 -18.83
N GLU A 287 -18.67 -12.86 -19.79
CA GLU A 287 -20.00 -13.41 -19.57
C GLU A 287 -20.14 -14.73 -20.34
N HIS A 288 -20.81 -15.70 -19.72
CA HIS A 288 -21.13 -16.98 -20.33
C HIS A 288 -22.57 -17.38 -19.97
N GLU A 289 -23.45 -17.39 -20.96
CA GLU A 289 -24.77 -18.00 -20.85
C GLU A 289 -24.65 -19.49 -21.18
N VAL A 290 -24.98 -20.36 -20.22
CA VAL A 290 -24.74 -21.80 -20.34
C VAL A 290 -25.74 -22.39 -21.34
N ALA A 291 -25.24 -22.73 -22.53
CA ALA A 291 -26.00 -23.40 -23.58
C ALA A 291 -25.57 -24.88 -23.65
N THR A 292 -26.39 -25.77 -23.08
CA THR A 292 -26.21 -27.23 -23.21
C THR A 292 -26.94 -27.76 -24.44
N ALA A 293 -26.35 -28.77 -25.10
CA ALA A 293 -26.99 -29.48 -26.19
C ALA A 293 -28.04 -30.47 -25.64
N GLY A 294 -29.33 -30.18 -25.82
CA GLY A 294 -30.45 -31.01 -25.36
C GLY A 294 -31.80 -30.30 -25.49
N GLU A 295 -32.90 -31.04 -25.38
CA GLU A 295 -34.25 -30.48 -25.26
C GLU A 295 -34.72 -30.61 -23.80
N PRO A 296 -35.16 -29.52 -23.13
CA PRO A 296 -35.28 -28.15 -23.64
C PRO A 296 -33.92 -27.42 -23.72
N ALA A 297 -33.71 -26.68 -24.81
CA ALA A 297 -32.45 -25.96 -25.06
C ALA A 297 -32.14 -24.90 -23.98
N GLY A 298 -30.86 -24.81 -23.60
CA GLY A 298 -30.36 -23.82 -22.65
C GLY A 298 -30.72 -24.10 -21.18
N MET A 299 -31.21 -25.30 -20.86
CA MET A 299 -31.44 -25.75 -19.49
C MET A 299 -30.40 -26.79 -19.07
N VAL A 300 -30.02 -26.76 -17.80
CA VAL A 300 -29.16 -27.78 -17.19
C VAL A 300 -29.93 -28.58 -16.15
N GLY A 301 -29.57 -29.85 -16.01
CA GLY A 301 -30.03 -30.73 -14.95
C GLY A 301 -28.85 -31.21 -14.09
N PRO A 302 -29.11 -31.89 -12.96
CA PRO A 302 -28.06 -32.43 -12.12
C PRO A 302 -27.07 -33.31 -12.92
N LEU A 303 -25.78 -33.13 -12.61
CA LEU A 303 -24.61 -33.73 -13.25
C LEU A 303 -24.26 -33.18 -14.64
N MET A 304 -25.10 -32.33 -15.26
CA MET A 304 -24.78 -31.71 -16.55
C MET A 304 -23.58 -30.77 -16.45
N ARG A 305 -22.69 -30.85 -17.44
CA ARG A 305 -21.40 -30.13 -17.46
C ARG A 305 -21.34 -29.08 -18.57
N TRP A 306 -20.54 -28.04 -18.36
CA TRP A 306 -20.15 -27.08 -19.38
C TRP A 306 -18.71 -26.62 -19.17
N ILE A 307 -18.14 -25.98 -20.19
CA ILE A 307 -16.79 -25.42 -20.15
C ILE A 307 -16.88 -23.90 -20.11
N SER A 308 -16.19 -23.27 -19.16
CA SER A 308 -16.03 -21.81 -19.11
C SER A 308 -14.57 -21.44 -19.34
N THR A 309 -14.33 -20.37 -20.09
CA THR A 309 -12.99 -19.91 -20.47
C THR A 309 -12.72 -18.53 -19.88
N ASN A 310 -11.68 -18.39 -19.06
CA ASN A 310 -11.16 -17.11 -18.57
C ASN A 310 -9.97 -16.67 -19.44
N GLY A 311 -10.13 -15.57 -20.18
CA GLY A 311 -9.06 -14.97 -21.00
C GLY A 311 -8.05 -14.13 -20.22
N GLY A 312 -8.17 -14.06 -18.89
CA GLY A 312 -7.25 -13.39 -17.99
C GLY A 312 -5.99 -14.19 -17.67
N SER A 313 -5.02 -13.55 -17.01
CA SER A 313 -3.78 -14.14 -16.50
C SER A 313 -3.87 -14.58 -15.03
N ARG A 314 -4.98 -14.30 -14.34
CA ARG A 314 -5.22 -14.71 -12.95
C ARG A 314 -6.59 -15.39 -12.79
N ALA A 315 -6.69 -16.26 -11.79
CA ALA A 315 -7.95 -16.87 -11.41
C ALA A 315 -8.93 -15.80 -10.87
N THR A 316 -10.23 -15.99 -11.08
CA THR A 316 -11.27 -15.02 -10.69
C THR A 316 -12.53 -15.76 -10.23
N ARG A 317 -13.29 -15.20 -9.28
CA ARG A 317 -14.53 -15.84 -8.83
C ARG A 317 -15.70 -15.28 -9.62
N PRO A 318 -16.44 -16.11 -10.39
CA PRO A 318 -17.58 -15.62 -11.15
C PRO A 318 -18.78 -15.35 -10.23
N THR A 319 -19.59 -14.37 -10.58
CA THR A 319 -20.99 -14.28 -10.15
C THR A 319 -21.80 -15.28 -10.94
N ILE A 320 -22.59 -16.10 -10.26
CA ILE A 320 -23.40 -17.17 -10.85
C ILE A 320 -24.87 -16.79 -10.70
N TYR A 321 -25.61 -16.85 -11.79
CA TYR A 321 -27.06 -16.66 -11.82
C TYR A 321 -27.72 -17.99 -12.13
N ILE A 322 -28.70 -18.39 -11.31
CA ILE A 322 -29.50 -19.60 -11.47
C ILE A 322 -30.95 -19.16 -11.61
N GLU A 323 -31.49 -19.26 -12.82
CA GLU A 323 -32.88 -18.91 -13.12
C GLU A 323 -33.79 -20.12 -12.91
N GLY A 324 -34.85 -19.91 -12.15
CA GLY A 324 -35.87 -20.90 -11.89
C GLY A 324 -36.73 -21.16 -13.12
N VAL A 325 -37.01 -22.44 -13.40
CA VAL A 325 -37.81 -22.86 -14.57
C VAL A 325 -39.18 -23.39 -14.16
N ALA A 326 -40.16 -23.26 -15.04
CA ALA A 326 -41.48 -23.84 -14.83
C ALA A 326 -41.41 -25.37 -14.97
N PRO A 327 -41.79 -26.15 -13.94
CA PRO A 327 -41.71 -27.59 -13.98
C PRO A 327 -42.69 -28.17 -15.02
N LEU A 328 -42.28 -29.23 -15.69
CA LEU A 328 -43.07 -29.99 -16.66
C LEU A 328 -42.93 -31.47 -16.34
N LEU A 329 -44.05 -32.13 -16.00
CA LEU A 329 -44.03 -33.48 -15.46
C LEU A 329 -43.28 -34.47 -16.39
N GLY A 330 -42.16 -35.01 -15.89
CA GLY A 330 -41.33 -35.98 -16.60
C GLY A 330 -40.39 -35.39 -17.66
N GLU A 331 -40.36 -34.07 -17.82
CA GLU A 331 -39.50 -33.37 -18.79
C GLU A 331 -38.61 -32.30 -18.13
N VAL A 332 -39.14 -31.54 -17.18
CA VAL A 332 -38.43 -30.46 -16.47
C VAL A 332 -38.73 -30.55 -14.97
N GLU A 333 -37.68 -30.65 -14.16
CA GLU A 333 -37.78 -30.62 -12.70
C GLU A 333 -37.85 -29.17 -12.19
N PRO A 334 -38.48 -28.95 -11.01
CA PRO A 334 -38.41 -27.64 -10.36
C PRO A 334 -36.97 -27.33 -9.91
N THR A 335 -36.63 -26.04 -9.84
CA THR A 335 -35.31 -25.56 -9.41
C THR A 335 -35.17 -25.59 -7.88
N GLU A 336 -35.12 -26.80 -7.33
CA GLU A 336 -35.03 -27.05 -5.90
C GLU A 336 -33.60 -27.39 -5.50
N HIS A 337 -33.18 -26.84 -4.36
CA HIS A 337 -31.88 -27.05 -3.74
C HIS A 337 -30.68 -26.96 -4.71
N PRO A 338 -30.59 -25.93 -5.58
CA PRO A 338 -29.61 -25.89 -6.64
C PRO A 338 -28.19 -25.75 -6.09
N ALA A 339 -27.24 -26.43 -6.73
CA ALA A 339 -25.83 -26.36 -6.39
C ALA A 339 -24.96 -26.26 -7.65
N VAL A 340 -23.82 -25.58 -7.53
CA VAL A 340 -22.86 -25.42 -8.63
C VAL A 340 -21.46 -25.76 -8.15
N GLU A 341 -20.74 -26.49 -8.98
CA GLU A 341 -19.41 -27.00 -8.67
C GLU A 341 -18.46 -26.80 -9.85
N ARG A 342 -17.19 -26.49 -9.55
CA ARG A 342 -16.09 -26.62 -10.51
C ARG A 342 -15.57 -28.05 -10.47
N TYR A 343 -15.54 -28.71 -11.62
CA TYR A 343 -15.21 -30.12 -11.77
C TYR A 343 -14.16 -30.29 -12.86
N ASP A 344 -12.88 -30.37 -12.48
CA ASP A 344 -11.76 -30.43 -13.42
C ASP A 344 -11.27 -31.87 -13.72
N GLY A 345 -11.98 -32.90 -13.24
CA GLY A 345 -11.64 -34.31 -13.47
C GLY A 345 -10.88 -34.95 -12.30
N ASP A 346 -10.16 -36.06 -12.57
CA ASP A 346 -9.51 -36.90 -11.55
C ASP A 346 -8.11 -36.41 -11.14
N ASP A 347 -7.53 -35.44 -11.85
CA ASP A 347 -6.14 -34.97 -11.66
C ASP A 347 -6.02 -33.75 -10.71
N ASP A 348 -7.11 -33.32 -10.06
CA ASP A 348 -7.21 -32.07 -9.30
C ASP A 348 -7.64 -32.25 -7.82
N LEU A 349 -7.54 -31.16 -7.06
CA LEU A 349 -8.06 -31.07 -5.69
C LEU A 349 -9.54 -31.50 -5.64
N PRO A 350 -9.98 -32.17 -4.55
CA PRO A 350 -11.34 -32.66 -4.48
C PRO A 350 -12.36 -31.51 -4.59
N PRO A 351 -13.46 -31.69 -5.34
CA PRO A 351 -14.27 -30.57 -5.78
C PRO A 351 -15.12 -29.98 -4.65
N VAL A 352 -15.34 -28.67 -4.73
CA VAL A 352 -16.16 -27.88 -3.80
C VAL A 352 -17.36 -27.33 -4.55
N ALA A 353 -18.57 -27.62 -4.06
CA ALA A 353 -19.80 -27.06 -4.55
C ALA A 353 -20.36 -26.01 -3.57
N VAL A 354 -21.02 -25.00 -4.11
CA VAL A 354 -21.88 -24.08 -3.36
C VAL A 354 -23.33 -24.46 -3.62
N ALA A 355 -24.07 -24.75 -2.55
CA ALA A 355 -25.48 -25.15 -2.62
C ALA A 355 -26.37 -24.11 -1.94
N TYR A 356 -27.53 -23.85 -2.54
CA TYR A 356 -28.64 -23.16 -1.91
C TYR A 356 -29.67 -24.18 -1.45
N LEU A 357 -30.17 -24.05 -0.22
CA LEU A 357 -31.09 -24.99 0.40
C LEU A 357 -32.57 -24.63 0.19
N GLY A 358 -32.87 -23.56 -0.54
CA GLY A 358 -34.25 -23.20 -0.90
C GLY A 358 -34.64 -23.63 -2.31
N THR A 359 -35.76 -23.08 -2.78
CA THR A 359 -36.32 -23.27 -4.12
C THR A 359 -36.30 -21.94 -4.85
N VAL A 360 -35.91 -21.94 -6.14
CA VAL A 360 -35.99 -20.76 -7.00
C VAL A 360 -37.26 -20.84 -7.84
N ALA A 361 -38.16 -19.88 -7.68
CA ALA A 361 -39.44 -19.90 -8.38
C ALA A 361 -39.28 -19.67 -9.90
N PRO A 362 -40.25 -20.08 -10.75
CA PRO A 362 -40.17 -19.83 -12.19
C PRO A 362 -40.00 -18.34 -12.54
N ASN A 363 -38.98 -18.01 -13.33
CA ASN A 363 -38.53 -16.65 -13.70
C ASN A 363 -37.94 -15.82 -12.56
N GLU A 364 -37.83 -16.37 -11.35
CA GLU A 364 -36.98 -15.83 -10.31
C GLU A 364 -35.53 -16.25 -10.57
N VAL A 365 -34.58 -15.46 -10.10
CA VAL A 365 -33.15 -15.70 -10.29
C VAL A 365 -32.48 -15.65 -8.94
N LEU A 366 -31.82 -16.74 -8.58
CA LEU A 366 -30.84 -16.76 -7.50
C LEU A 366 -29.51 -16.27 -8.05
N ARG A 367 -28.99 -15.19 -7.49
CA ARG A 367 -27.66 -14.69 -7.78
C ARG A 367 -26.73 -15.01 -6.61
N LEU A 368 -25.65 -15.73 -6.92
CA LEU A 368 -24.54 -16.03 -6.02
C LEU A 368 -23.38 -15.12 -6.40
N CYS A 369 -22.99 -14.23 -5.50
CA CYS A 369 -21.93 -13.27 -5.71
C CYS A 369 -20.72 -13.60 -4.81
N PRO A 370 -19.48 -13.49 -5.32
CA PRO A 370 -18.29 -13.62 -4.49
C PRO A 370 -18.36 -12.64 -3.30
N ALA A 371 -17.93 -13.05 -2.13
CA ALA A 371 -17.71 -12.19 -0.98
C ALA A 371 -16.37 -12.52 -0.36
N TYR A 372 -15.91 -11.69 0.56
CA TYR A 372 -14.67 -11.92 1.29
C TYR A 372 -14.87 -11.68 2.78
N ASP A 373 -14.45 -12.66 3.57
CA ASP A 373 -14.34 -12.56 5.00
C ASP A 373 -12.90 -12.34 5.41
N ALA A 374 -12.76 -11.59 6.48
CA ALA A 374 -11.53 -11.36 7.18
C ALA A 374 -11.66 -11.85 8.61
N TRP A 375 -10.68 -12.60 9.04
CA TRP A 375 -10.63 -13.13 10.38
C TRP A 375 -9.39 -12.58 11.07
N PHE A 376 -9.59 -11.93 12.21
CA PHE A 376 -8.53 -11.33 13.01
C PHE A 376 -8.42 -12.07 14.33
N LEU A 377 -7.24 -12.61 14.58
CA LEU A 377 -6.92 -13.28 15.83
C LEU A 377 -6.30 -12.27 16.78
N GLY A 378 -7.06 -11.84 17.79
CA GLY A 378 -6.56 -10.98 18.87
C GLY A 378 -6.00 -11.78 20.04
N ASP A 379 -5.58 -11.10 21.11
CA ASP A 379 -5.06 -11.79 22.31
C ASP A 379 -6.14 -12.56 23.09
N ALA A 380 -7.39 -12.09 23.04
CA ALA A 380 -8.50 -12.70 23.78
C ALA A 380 -9.78 -12.89 22.95
N THR A 381 -9.84 -12.35 21.73
CA THR A 381 -11.05 -12.39 20.89
C THR A 381 -10.73 -12.79 19.47
N LEU A 382 -11.68 -13.49 18.85
CA LEU A 382 -11.72 -13.68 17.41
C LEU A 382 -12.69 -12.64 16.83
N GLN A 383 -12.23 -11.87 15.85
CA GLN A 383 -13.05 -10.86 15.18
C GLN A 383 -13.22 -11.20 13.71
N ARG A 384 -14.37 -10.85 13.15
CA ARG A 384 -14.68 -11.02 11.72
C ARG A 384 -15.05 -9.68 11.11
N ALA A 385 -14.59 -9.44 9.89
CA ALA A 385 -15.12 -8.39 9.03
C ALA A 385 -15.50 -9.00 7.69
N ARG A 386 -16.64 -8.58 7.13
CA ARG A 386 -17.13 -9.05 5.84
C ARG A 386 -17.18 -7.89 4.85
N SER A 387 -16.77 -8.14 3.61
CA SER A 387 -16.97 -7.21 2.51
C SER A 387 -18.47 -7.03 2.26
N GLN A 388 -19.03 -5.85 2.52
CA GLN A 388 -20.44 -5.55 2.21
C GLN A 388 -20.59 -4.90 0.83
N GLN A 389 -21.75 -5.10 0.19
CA GLN A 389 -22.05 -4.52 -1.11
C GLN A 389 -22.33 -3.01 -1.00
N SER A 390 -21.70 -2.21 -1.86
CA SER A 390 -21.87 -0.75 -1.92
C SER A 390 -23.12 -0.31 -2.70
N ALA A 391 -23.56 -1.12 -3.67
CA ALA A 391 -24.78 -0.93 -4.47
C ALA A 391 -25.25 -2.26 -5.11
N PRO A 392 -26.56 -2.47 -5.38
CA PRO A 392 -27.14 -3.75 -5.83
C PRO A 392 -26.52 -4.39 -7.07
N ASP A 393 -25.82 -3.61 -7.91
CA ASP A 393 -25.18 -4.03 -9.16
C ASP A 393 -23.67 -3.74 -9.20
N ALA A 394 -23.10 -3.23 -8.11
CA ALA A 394 -21.66 -3.13 -7.97
C ALA A 394 -21.10 -4.52 -7.65
N ASP A 395 -20.00 -4.88 -8.32
CA ASP A 395 -19.21 -6.02 -7.90
C ASP A 395 -18.77 -5.77 -6.44
N PRO A 396 -18.83 -6.80 -5.58
CA PRO A 396 -18.48 -6.65 -4.17
C PRO A 396 -17.07 -6.10 -4.08
N ASP A 397 -16.93 -4.93 -3.47
CA ASP A 397 -15.65 -4.33 -3.20
C ASP A 397 -14.96 -5.19 -2.11
N PRO A 398 -13.89 -5.94 -2.43
CA PRO A 398 -13.16 -6.73 -1.45
C PRO A 398 -12.51 -5.89 -0.35
N TRP A 399 -12.71 -4.57 -0.36
CA TRP A 399 -12.00 -3.56 0.44
C TRP A 399 -12.92 -2.74 1.32
N ARG A 400 -14.24 -2.85 1.11
CA ARG A 400 -15.26 -2.30 2.01
C ARG A 400 -15.60 -3.31 3.07
N TRP A 401 -14.64 -3.52 3.94
CA TRP A 401 -14.83 -4.36 5.10
C TRP A 401 -15.72 -3.56 6.04
N GLY A 402 -16.90 -4.12 6.35
CA GLY A 402 -17.75 -3.58 7.39
C GLY A 402 -17.02 -3.52 8.74
N PRO A 403 -17.65 -2.96 9.77
CA PRO A 403 -17.05 -2.90 11.10
C PRO A 403 -16.64 -4.30 11.55
N ARG A 404 -15.42 -4.41 12.10
CA ARG A 404 -14.97 -5.63 12.76
C ARG A 404 -15.92 -5.92 13.92
N SER A 405 -16.47 -7.12 13.96
CA SER A 405 -17.29 -7.58 15.06
C SER A 405 -16.63 -8.76 15.75
N VAL A 406 -16.72 -8.80 17.07
CA VAL A 406 -16.33 -9.98 17.84
C VAL A 406 -17.29 -11.11 17.48
N VAL A 407 -16.73 -12.29 17.22
CA VAL A 407 -17.50 -13.49 16.93
C VAL A 407 -18.11 -13.99 18.23
N ALA A 408 -19.39 -13.74 18.44
CA ALA A 408 -20.08 -13.94 19.72
C ALA A 408 -20.00 -15.38 20.25
N ASP A 409 -20.06 -16.36 19.36
CA ASP A 409 -20.06 -17.80 19.70
C ASP A 409 -18.68 -18.44 19.49
N ALA A 410 -17.61 -17.65 19.44
CA ALA A 410 -16.25 -18.18 19.34
C ALA A 410 -15.91 -19.04 20.57
N PRO A 411 -15.11 -20.11 20.40
CA PRO A 411 -14.67 -20.96 21.50
C PRO A 411 -14.02 -20.20 22.65
N VAL A 412 -14.23 -20.67 23.87
CA VAL A 412 -13.69 -20.05 25.09
C VAL A 412 -12.18 -20.35 25.18
N GLY A 413 -11.39 -19.33 25.52
CA GLY A 413 -9.93 -19.43 25.65
C GLY A 413 -9.23 -18.41 24.76
N ALA A 414 -7.94 -18.15 25.02
CA ALA A 414 -7.16 -17.23 24.20
C ALA A 414 -6.84 -17.89 22.85
N PRO A 415 -7.28 -17.34 21.71
CA PRO A 415 -6.96 -17.92 20.43
C PRO A 415 -5.45 -17.78 20.14
N THR A 416 -4.85 -18.81 19.56
CA THR A 416 -3.38 -18.91 19.38
C THR A 416 -2.95 -19.04 17.93
N ALA A 417 -3.69 -19.80 17.13
CA ALA A 417 -3.46 -20.01 15.71
C ALA A 417 -4.77 -20.37 15.01
N PHE A 418 -4.81 -20.19 13.69
CA PHE A 418 -5.96 -20.53 12.86
C PHE A 418 -5.53 -20.82 11.43
N ALA A 419 -6.31 -21.65 10.74
CA ALA A 419 -6.09 -22.00 9.35
C ALA A 419 -7.43 -22.18 8.63
N ARG A 420 -7.42 -22.07 7.30
CA ARG A 420 -8.59 -22.32 6.47
C ARG A 420 -8.41 -23.59 5.66
N GLY A 421 -9.40 -24.47 5.73
CA GLY A 421 -9.52 -25.65 4.91
C GLY A 421 -9.81 -25.34 3.44
N VAL A 422 -9.47 -26.26 2.53
CA VAL A 422 -9.90 -26.19 1.12
C VAL A 422 -11.43 -26.29 0.96
N ASP A 423 -12.08 -26.90 1.94
CA ASP A 423 -13.53 -27.02 2.11
C ASP A 423 -14.19 -25.75 2.68
N GLY A 424 -13.40 -24.72 3.00
CA GLY A 424 -13.87 -23.47 3.60
C GLY A 424 -14.02 -23.51 5.12
N VAL A 425 -13.70 -24.63 5.78
CA VAL A 425 -13.72 -24.74 7.25
C VAL A 425 -12.67 -23.82 7.85
N LEU A 426 -13.06 -23.06 8.86
CA LEU A 426 -12.11 -22.30 9.68
C LEU A 426 -11.71 -23.15 10.87
N TRP A 427 -10.43 -23.43 11.00
CA TRP A 427 -9.83 -24.12 12.14
C TRP A 427 -9.25 -23.09 13.10
N LEU A 428 -9.49 -23.26 14.39
CA LEU A 428 -9.03 -22.37 15.46
C LEU A 428 -8.45 -23.17 16.62
N ALA A 429 -7.25 -22.83 17.06
CA ALA A 429 -6.68 -23.34 18.31
C ALA A 429 -6.86 -22.32 19.45
N THR A 430 -7.38 -22.77 20.59
CA THR A 430 -7.48 -21.96 21.82
C THR A 430 -6.61 -22.55 22.92
N ASP A 431 -5.91 -21.67 23.63
CA ASP A 431 -5.05 -22.05 24.76
C ASP A 431 -5.91 -22.44 25.98
N THR A 432 -5.52 -23.56 26.61
CA THR A 432 -6.12 -24.07 27.85
C THR A 432 -5.17 -23.92 29.06
N GLY A 433 -3.99 -23.35 28.85
CA GLY A 433 -2.91 -23.17 29.84
C GLY A 433 -1.96 -24.36 29.95
N ALA A 434 -2.43 -25.58 29.71
CA ALA A 434 -1.60 -26.80 29.69
C ALA A 434 -1.45 -27.43 28.29
N GLY A 435 -2.28 -27.01 27.34
CA GLY A 435 -2.36 -27.51 25.97
C GLY A 435 -3.27 -26.62 25.13
N ALA A 436 -3.82 -27.11 24.03
CA ALA A 436 -4.79 -26.36 23.23
C ALA A 436 -5.99 -27.21 22.82
N GLU A 437 -7.16 -26.57 22.75
CA GLU A 437 -8.34 -27.14 22.11
C GLU A 437 -8.38 -26.70 20.65
N LEU A 438 -8.57 -27.65 19.74
CA LEU A 438 -8.69 -27.41 18.31
C LEU A 438 -10.16 -27.48 17.90
N TRP A 439 -10.67 -26.36 17.40
CA TRP A 439 -12.05 -26.18 16.99
C TRP A 439 -12.16 -26.03 15.48
N ARG A 440 -13.27 -26.49 14.91
CA ARG A 440 -13.66 -26.27 13.52
C ARG A 440 -14.98 -25.51 13.44
N PHE A 441 -15.04 -24.54 12.52
CA PHE A 441 -16.25 -23.80 12.20
C PHE A 441 -16.73 -24.19 10.81
N ASP A 442 -17.93 -24.78 10.76
CA ASP A 442 -18.56 -25.27 9.52
C ASP A 442 -19.41 -24.19 8.81
N GLY A 443 -19.17 -22.92 9.14
CA GLY A 443 -19.98 -21.79 8.65
C GLY A 443 -21.20 -21.49 9.52
N ARG A 444 -21.53 -22.34 10.50
CA ARG A 444 -22.66 -22.15 11.42
C ARG A 444 -22.27 -22.33 12.87
N ASP A 445 -21.67 -23.47 13.17
CA ASP A 445 -21.40 -23.91 14.53
C ASP A 445 -19.91 -24.20 14.71
N TRP A 446 -19.41 -23.88 15.90
CA TRP A 446 -18.11 -24.32 16.36
C TRP A 446 -18.21 -25.72 16.95
N ARG A 447 -17.32 -26.62 16.53
CA ARG A 447 -17.23 -27.99 17.03
C ARG A 447 -15.81 -28.31 17.44
N LEU A 448 -15.64 -28.86 18.64
CA LEU A 448 -14.35 -29.35 19.10
C LEU A 448 -13.94 -30.56 18.26
N ALA A 449 -12.76 -30.51 17.66
CA ALA A 449 -12.19 -31.62 16.89
C ALA A 449 -11.31 -32.50 17.79
N ILE A 450 -10.28 -31.91 18.42
CA ILE A 450 -9.35 -32.60 19.33
C ILE A 450 -8.87 -31.65 20.44
N THR A 451 -8.32 -32.24 21.51
CA THR A 451 -7.53 -31.52 22.51
C THR A 451 -6.08 -32.01 22.44
N THR A 452 -5.15 -31.08 22.39
CA THR A 452 -3.71 -31.34 22.32
C THR A 452 -3.07 -31.19 23.69
N ALA A 453 -2.01 -31.95 23.95
CA ALA A 453 -1.29 -31.92 25.23
C ALA A 453 -0.29 -30.77 25.36
N ALA A 454 -0.13 -29.96 24.31
CA ALA A 454 0.78 -28.82 24.27
C ALA A 454 0.15 -27.66 23.49
N PRO A 455 0.48 -26.40 23.81
CA PRO A 455 -0.02 -25.25 23.07
C PRO A 455 0.31 -25.33 21.58
N VAL A 456 -0.65 -24.92 20.75
CA VAL A 456 -0.47 -24.77 19.31
C VAL A 456 0.04 -23.34 19.04
N ARG A 457 1.10 -23.22 18.23
CA ARG A 457 1.75 -21.96 17.88
C ARG A 457 1.43 -21.51 16.46
N ASP A 458 1.29 -22.47 15.56
CA ASP A 458 0.99 -22.23 14.15
C ASP A 458 0.18 -23.38 13.57
N MET A 459 -0.58 -23.07 12.52
CA MET A 459 -1.41 -24.03 11.81
C MET A 459 -1.33 -23.79 10.31
N TRP A 460 -1.15 -24.86 9.55
CA TRP A 460 -1.08 -24.78 8.10
C TRP A 460 -1.95 -25.86 7.47
N MET A 461 -2.80 -25.47 6.52
CA MET A 461 -3.61 -26.42 5.75
C MET A 461 -2.96 -26.66 4.40
N GLU A 462 -2.80 -27.93 4.04
CA GLU A 462 -2.40 -28.35 2.71
C GLU A 462 -3.39 -29.38 2.20
N ALA A 463 -4.19 -29.04 1.18
CA ALA A 463 -5.15 -29.93 0.51
C ALA A 463 -6.02 -30.77 1.46
N ASP A 464 -5.53 -31.95 1.85
CA ASP A 464 -6.16 -32.98 2.66
C ASP A 464 -5.48 -33.22 4.02
N VAL A 465 -4.54 -32.36 4.45
CA VAL A 465 -3.82 -32.49 5.72
C VAL A 465 -3.73 -31.15 6.45
N LEU A 466 -4.06 -31.16 7.74
CA LEU A 466 -3.85 -30.05 8.64
C LEU A 466 -2.58 -30.26 9.47
N TRP A 467 -1.61 -29.37 9.29
CA TRP A 467 -0.38 -29.32 10.07
C TRP A 467 -0.58 -28.48 11.34
N LEU A 468 -0.10 -28.99 12.46
CA LEU A 468 -0.10 -28.30 13.75
C LEU A 468 1.34 -28.15 14.24
N GLY A 469 1.80 -26.90 14.40
CA GLY A 469 3.05 -26.59 15.09
C GLY A 469 2.76 -26.40 16.56
N THR A 470 3.36 -27.22 17.43
CA THR A 470 3.13 -27.17 18.89
C THR A 470 4.42 -26.95 19.66
N ASP A 471 4.30 -26.74 20.97
CA ASP A 471 5.44 -26.72 21.90
C ASP A 471 6.08 -28.11 22.11
N SER A 472 5.55 -29.17 21.48
CA SER A 472 6.04 -30.55 21.64
C SER A 472 6.12 -31.33 20.31
N GLY A 473 6.28 -30.61 19.20
CA GLY A 473 6.54 -31.16 17.88
C GLY A 473 5.55 -30.69 16.81
N ALA A 474 5.75 -31.19 15.59
CA ALA A 474 4.83 -31.01 14.48
C ALA A 474 3.87 -32.21 14.39
N TRP A 475 2.60 -31.95 14.17
CA TRP A 475 1.57 -32.98 14.09
C TRP A 475 0.77 -32.87 12.80
N LEU A 476 0.30 -34.01 12.30
CA LEU A 476 -0.54 -34.15 11.12
C LEU A 476 -1.93 -34.57 11.54
N LEU A 477 -2.96 -33.88 11.07
CA LEU A 477 -4.35 -34.24 11.30
C LEU A 477 -5.07 -34.40 9.96
N ASP A 478 -5.79 -35.52 9.82
CA ASP A 478 -6.74 -35.73 8.71
C ASP A 478 -7.98 -34.85 8.97
N PRO A 479 -8.25 -33.84 8.12
CA PRO A 479 -9.40 -32.97 8.25
C PRO A 479 -10.71 -33.63 7.80
N PHE A 480 -10.66 -34.83 7.17
CA PHE A 480 -11.81 -35.54 6.60
C PHE A 480 -11.93 -37.01 7.07
N PRO A 481 -11.84 -37.30 8.39
CA PRO A 481 -11.74 -38.66 8.90
C PRO A 481 -12.96 -39.52 8.57
N VAL A 482 -12.71 -40.80 8.25
CA VAL A 482 -13.78 -41.79 8.07
C VAL A 482 -14.40 -42.11 9.43
N GLY A 483 -15.72 -41.94 9.55
CA GLY A 483 -16.45 -42.12 10.82
C GLY A 483 -16.47 -40.90 11.74
N GLY A 484 -15.85 -39.78 11.34
CA GLY A 484 -15.99 -38.48 11.99
C GLY A 484 -15.12 -38.24 13.24
N ALA A 485 -14.30 -39.20 13.65
CA ALA A 485 -13.37 -39.04 14.78
C ALA A 485 -12.02 -38.49 14.29
N PHE A 486 -11.62 -37.32 14.83
CA PHE A 486 -10.34 -36.70 14.50
C PHE A 486 -9.20 -37.27 15.35
N ALA A 487 -8.04 -37.45 14.73
CA ALA A 487 -6.80 -37.84 15.40
C ALA A 487 -5.61 -37.12 14.76
N ALA A 488 -4.63 -36.78 15.58
CA ALA A 488 -3.38 -36.19 15.13
C ALA A 488 -2.22 -37.18 15.32
N GLU A 489 -1.34 -37.27 14.33
CA GLU A 489 -0.14 -38.10 14.33
C GLU A 489 1.11 -37.23 14.46
N LEU A 490 2.04 -37.62 15.33
CA LEU A 490 3.29 -36.90 15.53
C LEU A 490 4.24 -37.15 14.37
N VAL A 491 4.83 -36.10 13.83
CA VAL A 491 5.89 -36.20 12.83
C VAL A 491 7.17 -36.69 13.51
N ALA A 492 7.61 -37.90 13.16
CA ALA A 492 8.80 -38.52 13.71
C ALA A 492 10.04 -37.63 13.55
N GLY A 493 10.85 -37.53 14.61
CA GLY A 493 12.05 -36.69 14.65
C GLY A 493 11.79 -35.24 15.09
N THR A 494 10.54 -34.86 15.33
CA THR A 494 10.17 -33.53 15.85
C THR A 494 9.77 -33.55 17.32
N GLU A 495 9.97 -34.67 18.01
CA GLU A 495 9.64 -34.83 19.42
C GLU A 495 10.32 -33.73 20.24
N THR A 496 9.59 -33.13 21.20
CA THR A 496 10.11 -32.11 22.13
C THR A 496 10.52 -30.77 21.48
N LEU A 497 10.34 -30.60 20.17
CA LEU A 497 10.63 -29.33 19.50
C LEU A 497 9.47 -28.35 19.69
N VAL A 498 9.80 -27.09 19.96
CA VAL A 498 8.84 -26.00 19.82
C VAL A 498 8.84 -25.57 18.36
N VAL A 499 7.72 -25.77 17.67
CA VAL A 499 7.54 -25.41 16.27
C VAL A 499 6.82 -24.06 16.20
N HIS A 500 7.53 -23.02 15.75
CA HIS A 500 7.03 -21.64 15.70
C HIS A 500 6.26 -21.32 14.42
N ALA A 501 6.68 -21.88 13.28
CA ALA A 501 6.00 -21.68 12.01
C ALA A 501 6.20 -22.89 11.08
N ILE A 502 5.18 -23.16 10.28
CA ILE A 502 5.15 -24.20 9.25
C ILE A 502 4.94 -23.52 7.89
N VAL A 503 5.88 -23.74 6.97
CA VAL A 503 5.84 -23.11 5.66
C VAL A 503 6.09 -24.16 4.60
N ARG A 504 5.14 -24.35 3.70
CA ARG A 504 5.32 -25.25 2.56
C ARG A 504 5.83 -24.51 1.33
N ARG A 505 6.81 -25.11 0.66
CA ARG A 505 7.26 -24.70 -0.67
C ARG A 505 7.50 -25.92 -1.53
N GLU A 506 6.81 -25.98 -2.67
CA GLU A 506 6.90 -27.10 -3.62
C GLU A 506 6.61 -28.44 -2.92
N SER A 507 7.57 -29.38 -2.92
CA SER A 507 7.47 -30.70 -2.30
C SER A 507 8.17 -30.80 -0.94
N VAL A 508 8.40 -29.65 -0.28
CA VAL A 508 9.12 -29.58 0.99
C VAL A 508 8.36 -28.69 1.99
N THR A 509 8.09 -29.27 3.15
CA THR A 509 7.57 -28.55 4.32
C THR A 509 8.73 -28.12 5.20
N TRP A 510 8.79 -26.83 5.51
CA TRP A 510 9.81 -26.21 6.34
C TRP A 510 9.26 -25.94 7.74
N LEU A 511 10.04 -26.27 8.76
CA LEU A 511 9.70 -26.08 10.16
C LEU A 511 10.66 -25.08 10.80
N ALA A 512 10.15 -23.91 11.16
CA ALA A 512 10.85 -22.94 12.00
C ALA A 512 10.72 -23.37 13.46
N THR A 513 11.84 -23.59 14.16
CA THR A 513 11.82 -24.20 15.50
C THR A 513 12.65 -23.40 16.51
N SER A 514 12.48 -23.72 17.79
CA SER A 514 13.36 -23.20 18.85
C SER A 514 14.82 -23.63 18.73
N ARG A 515 15.14 -24.63 17.89
CA ARG A 515 16.50 -25.18 17.70
C ARG A 515 17.02 -25.05 16.27
N GLY A 516 16.58 -24.02 15.57
CA GLY A 516 16.94 -23.75 14.19
C GLY A 516 15.83 -24.12 13.21
N LEU A 517 16.24 -24.47 12.00
CA LEU A 517 15.35 -24.75 10.88
C LEU A 517 15.43 -26.22 10.48
N GLY A 518 14.29 -26.81 10.14
CA GLY A 518 14.22 -28.16 9.62
C GLY A 518 13.37 -28.22 8.36
N ARG A 519 13.55 -29.29 7.60
CA ARG A 519 12.81 -29.56 6.36
C ARG A 519 12.32 -30.99 6.34
N LEU A 520 11.19 -31.19 5.68
CA LEU A 520 10.52 -32.46 5.51
C LEU A 520 10.03 -32.57 4.07
N PRO A 521 10.75 -33.31 3.21
CA PRO A 521 10.29 -33.61 1.86
C PRO A 521 9.05 -34.52 1.88
N ASP A 522 8.21 -34.45 0.85
CA ASP A 522 7.05 -35.33 0.70
C ASP A 522 7.45 -36.82 0.73
N GLY A 523 6.74 -37.60 1.56
CA GLY A 523 7.06 -39.01 1.78
C GLY A 523 8.42 -39.28 2.43
N GLY A 524 9.12 -38.22 2.88
CA GLY A 524 10.41 -38.28 3.54
C GLY A 524 10.33 -38.19 5.06
N SER A 525 11.50 -38.10 5.69
CA SER A 525 11.64 -37.90 7.14
C SER A 525 12.19 -36.52 7.46
N PHE A 526 11.90 -36.03 8.66
CA PHE A 526 12.41 -34.74 9.13
C PHE A 526 13.94 -34.71 9.13
N ALA A 527 14.51 -33.62 8.64
CA ALA A 527 15.94 -33.39 8.62
C ALA A 527 16.27 -31.93 8.95
N TRP A 528 17.30 -31.73 9.78
CA TRP A 528 17.81 -30.40 10.09
C TRP A 528 18.40 -29.72 8.86
N PHE A 529 18.20 -28.41 8.78
CA PHE A 529 18.72 -27.56 7.73
C PHE A 529 19.01 -26.20 8.36
N GLY A 530 20.27 -25.85 8.58
CA GLY A 530 20.45 -24.67 9.41
C GLY A 530 21.85 -24.21 9.69
N LEU A 531 21.93 -23.58 10.85
CA LEU A 531 22.75 -22.41 11.17
C LEU A 531 23.84 -22.72 12.20
N GLY A 532 24.10 -23.98 12.49
CA GLY A 532 25.11 -24.40 13.46
C GLY A 532 25.88 -25.66 13.02
N PRO A 533 26.77 -26.18 13.89
CA PRO A 533 27.75 -27.23 13.58
C PRO A 533 27.16 -28.50 12.98
N ASP A 534 26.02 -28.95 13.51
CA ASP A 534 25.33 -30.16 13.06
C ASP A 534 24.05 -29.81 12.28
N LEU A 535 24.03 -28.65 11.62
CA LEU A 535 22.84 -28.03 11.01
C LEU A 535 21.73 -27.65 12.00
N GLN A 536 21.95 -27.95 13.29
CA GLN A 536 21.15 -27.53 14.45
C GLN A 536 21.78 -26.32 15.11
N SER A 537 20.96 -25.49 15.76
CA SER A 537 21.44 -24.32 16.50
C SER A 537 20.55 -24.04 17.70
N GLU A 538 21.09 -23.51 18.79
CA GLU A 538 20.25 -22.97 19.89
C GLU A 538 19.58 -21.63 19.49
N LEU A 539 19.83 -21.15 18.26
CA LEU A 539 19.15 -20.00 17.69
C LEU A 539 17.72 -20.36 17.26
N ALA A 540 16.74 -19.82 17.97
CA ALA A 540 15.34 -19.92 17.59
C ALA A 540 15.07 -19.23 16.24
N VAL A 541 14.36 -19.94 15.35
CA VAL A 541 13.83 -19.44 14.09
C VAL A 541 12.31 -19.32 14.27
N PHE A 542 11.78 -18.11 14.11
CA PHE A 542 10.36 -17.83 14.31
C PHE A 542 9.55 -17.93 13.03
N THR A 543 10.17 -17.65 11.87
CA THR A 543 9.47 -17.64 10.59
C THR A 543 10.43 -17.94 9.44
N VAL A 544 9.86 -18.42 8.33
CA VAL A 544 10.55 -18.64 7.07
C VAL A 544 9.74 -17.98 5.97
N ALA A 545 10.41 -17.22 5.11
CA ALA A 545 9.81 -16.65 3.92
C ALA A 545 10.65 -16.97 2.70
N PHE A 546 9.99 -16.97 1.55
CA PHE A 546 10.58 -17.37 0.29
C PHE A 546 10.37 -16.30 -0.76
N ASP A 547 11.38 -16.17 -1.61
CA ASP A 547 11.36 -15.30 -2.76
C ASP A 547 11.05 -16.09 -4.05
N ALA A 548 10.67 -15.39 -5.12
CA ALA A 548 10.31 -16.00 -6.41
C ALA A 548 11.44 -16.83 -7.05
N ASN A 549 12.71 -16.59 -6.68
CA ASN A 549 13.88 -17.26 -7.24
C ASN A 549 14.37 -18.46 -6.42
N GLY A 550 13.78 -18.76 -5.26
CA GLY A 550 14.26 -19.85 -4.40
C GLY A 550 14.85 -19.41 -3.07
N MET A 551 15.16 -18.12 -2.94
CA MET A 551 15.89 -17.57 -1.81
C MET A 551 15.05 -17.68 -0.54
N LEU A 552 15.69 -18.14 0.54
CA LEU A 552 15.07 -18.32 1.84
C LEU A 552 15.49 -17.19 2.76
N PHE A 553 14.52 -16.62 3.47
CA PHE A 553 14.71 -15.68 4.56
C PHE A 553 14.23 -16.30 5.86
N ALA A 554 15.10 -16.38 6.86
CA ALA A 554 14.79 -16.90 8.19
C ALA A 554 14.76 -15.74 9.19
N GLY A 555 13.59 -15.48 9.77
CA GLY A 555 13.46 -14.56 10.89
C GLY A 555 13.81 -15.29 12.19
N THR A 556 14.78 -14.76 12.93
CA THR A 556 15.40 -15.43 14.08
C THR A 556 15.47 -14.52 15.30
N ALA A 557 15.85 -15.08 16.45
CA ALA A 557 16.16 -14.29 17.65
C ALA A 557 17.35 -13.32 17.47
N LEU A 558 18.20 -13.53 16.45
CA LEU A 558 19.34 -12.67 16.08
C LEU A 558 19.08 -11.85 14.81
N GLY A 559 17.81 -11.56 14.52
CA GLY A 559 17.45 -10.79 13.33
C GLY A 559 17.23 -11.69 12.12
N LEU A 560 17.77 -11.29 10.96
CA LEU A 560 17.44 -11.91 9.68
C LEU A 560 18.63 -12.68 9.08
N PHE A 561 18.42 -13.95 8.78
CA PHE A 561 19.34 -14.78 8.00
C PHE A 561 18.76 -15.05 6.61
N GLN A 562 19.66 -15.25 5.65
CA GLN A 562 19.31 -15.50 4.26
C GLN A 562 20.12 -16.67 3.73
N TYR A 563 19.47 -17.48 2.89
CA TYR A 563 20.08 -18.58 2.19
C TYR A 563 19.81 -18.50 0.69
N TRP A 564 20.89 -18.61 -0.10
CA TRP A 564 20.83 -18.79 -1.54
C TRP A 564 21.03 -20.27 -1.86
N PRO A 565 20.00 -20.96 -2.40
CA PRO A 565 20.15 -22.33 -2.90
C PRO A 565 21.23 -22.42 -3.98
N ASP A 566 21.29 -21.39 -4.84
CA ASP A 566 22.31 -21.24 -5.86
C ASP A 566 23.68 -20.96 -5.21
N GLY A 567 24.49 -22.01 -5.13
CA GLY A 567 25.83 -21.98 -4.56
C GLY A 567 25.90 -22.29 -3.05
N ASP A 568 24.78 -22.68 -2.42
CA ASP A 568 24.72 -23.12 -1.02
C ASP A 568 25.33 -22.11 -0.03
N ARG A 569 24.87 -20.85 -0.09
CA ARG A 569 25.46 -19.74 0.68
C ARG A 569 24.50 -19.20 1.71
N TRP A 570 25.03 -18.94 2.90
CA TRP A 570 24.32 -18.23 3.97
C TRP A 570 24.89 -16.84 4.18
N ALA A 571 24.03 -15.93 4.61
CA ALA A 571 24.43 -14.63 5.16
C ALA A 571 23.45 -14.19 6.27
N PHE A 572 23.89 -13.27 7.11
CA PHE A 572 23.02 -12.57 8.05
C PHE A 572 23.03 -11.06 7.77
N LEU A 573 21.94 -10.38 8.10
CA LEU A 573 21.81 -8.95 7.91
C LEU A 573 22.44 -8.20 9.10
N ALA A 574 23.64 -7.65 8.89
CA ALA A 574 24.31 -6.78 9.85
C ALA A 574 23.74 -5.35 9.82
N GLY A 575 23.43 -4.84 8.62
CA GLY A 575 22.76 -3.54 8.39
C GLY A 575 23.63 -2.28 8.54
N GLY A 576 24.94 -2.44 8.77
CA GLY A 576 25.88 -1.33 8.98
C GLY A 576 26.54 -0.73 7.74
N ALA A 577 26.27 -1.25 6.54
CA ALA A 577 26.93 -0.79 5.32
C ALA A 577 26.30 0.51 4.78
N ARG A 578 27.13 1.32 4.11
CA ARG A 578 26.82 2.72 3.73
C ARG A 578 26.93 2.99 2.23
N SER A 579 27.00 1.93 1.42
CA SER A 579 26.99 2.03 -0.04
C SER A 579 26.82 0.64 -0.65
N ASP A 580 26.49 0.61 -1.93
CA ASP A 580 26.57 -0.54 -2.85
C ASP A 580 27.94 -1.25 -2.91
N GLN A 581 28.97 -0.73 -2.21
CA GLN A 581 30.32 -1.30 -2.17
C GLN A 581 30.68 -1.97 -0.83
N LYS A 582 29.79 -1.93 0.17
CA LYS A 582 29.92 -2.72 1.39
C LYS A 582 28.66 -3.55 1.57
N ASP A 583 28.83 -4.82 1.87
CA ASP A 583 27.70 -5.72 2.01
C ASP A 583 27.03 -5.55 3.37
N ASP A 584 25.76 -5.16 3.39
CA ASP A 584 24.90 -5.23 4.59
C ASP A 584 24.71 -6.67 5.05
N TRP A 585 24.80 -7.60 4.09
CA TRP A 585 24.73 -9.04 4.29
C TRP A 585 26.12 -9.59 4.52
N GLN A 586 26.38 -10.08 5.71
CA GLN A 586 27.67 -10.68 6.06
C GLN A 586 27.61 -12.18 5.77
N PRO A 587 28.54 -12.72 4.95
CA PRO A 587 28.61 -14.15 4.71
C PRO A 587 28.70 -14.93 6.02
N PHE A 588 27.96 -16.03 6.07
CA PHE A 588 27.93 -16.94 7.21
C PHE A 588 28.16 -18.35 6.70
N SER A 589 28.96 -19.13 7.44
CA SER A 589 29.16 -20.55 7.15
C SER A 589 28.68 -21.35 8.34
N PRO A 590 27.48 -21.95 8.27
CA PRO A 590 26.96 -22.78 9.34
C PRO A 590 27.97 -23.84 9.77
N GLY A 591 28.25 -23.89 11.07
CA GLY A 591 29.15 -24.86 11.67
C GLY A 591 30.65 -24.61 11.53
N ALA A 592 31.06 -23.70 10.64
CA ALA A 592 32.46 -23.25 10.54
C ALA A 592 32.70 -21.91 11.24
N GLN A 593 31.64 -21.15 11.51
CA GLN A 593 31.69 -19.83 12.16
C GLN A 593 30.72 -19.79 13.35
N GLU A 594 31.10 -19.05 14.40
CA GLU A 594 30.21 -18.74 15.52
C GLU A 594 29.07 -17.81 15.08
N LEU A 595 27.95 -17.84 15.80
CA LEU A 595 26.83 -16.92 15.56
C LEU A 595 27.26 -15.47 15.83
N PRO A 596 26.69 -14.49 15.13
CA PRO A 596 27.01 -13.08 15.32
C PRO A 596 26.64 -12.60 16.74
N GLY A 597 27.45 -11.70 17.29
CA GLY A 597 27.17 -11.06 18.57
C GLY A 597 26.11 -9.97 18.44
N ASP A 598 25.51 -9.58 19.57
CA ASP A 598 24.48 -8.53 19.60
C ASP A 598 24.97 -7.18 19.04
N GLU A 599 26.27 -6.89 19.14
CA GLU A 599 26.89 -5.65 18.64
C GLU A 599 27.02 -5.59 17.12
N ASP A 600 26.92 -6.73 16.43
CA ASP A 600 27.06 -6.85 14.97
C ASP A 600 25.70 -6.70 14.23
N LEU A 601 24.59 -6.58 14.96
CA LEU A 601 23.24 -6.77 14.44
C LEU A 601 22.37 -5.51 14.60
N PHE A 602 21.91 -4.94 13.49
CA PHE A 602 21.06 -3.74 13.51
C PHE A 602 19.55 -4.06 13.64
N LEU A 603 19.19 -5.33 13.81
CA LEU A 603 17.81 -5.79 13.94
C LEU A 603 17.56 -6.49 15.29
N PRO A 604 16.38 -6.28 15.91
CA PRO A 604 15.89 -7.13 17.00
C PRO A 604 15.46 -8.50 16.47
N ALA A 605 14.83 -9.32 17.31
CA ALA A 605 14.23 -10.58 16.87
C ALA A 605 13.18 -10.31 15.77
N VAL A 606 13.20 -11.14 14.72
CA VAL A 606 12.28 -11.01 13.56
C VAL A 606 11.28 -12.16 13.59
N HIS A 607 10.00 -11.83 13.71
CA HIS A 607 8.87 -12.77 13.81
C HIS A 607 8.11 -12.96 12.51
N ALA A 608 8.13 -11.98 11.61
CA ALA A 608 7.47 -12.06 10.31
C ALA A 608 8.33 -11.43 9.22
N VAL A 609 8.32 -12.02 8.02
CA VAL A 609 9.03 -11.50 6.85
C VAL A 609 8.07 -11.50 5.66
N LEU A 610 7.98 -10.38 4.96
CA LEU A 610 7.16 -10.24 3.76
C LEU A 610 7.94 -9.48 2.68
N ARG A 611 8.06 -10.06 1.48
CA ARG A 611 8.67 -9.36 0.34
C ARG A 611 7.65 -8.50 -0.37
N GLY A 612 7.95 -7.20 -0.51
CA GLY A 612 7.17 -6.25 -1.31
C GLY A 612 7.46 -6.37 -2.81
N ASP A 613 6.54 -5.85 -3.64
CA ASP A 613 6.69 -5.84 -5.11
C ASP A 613 7.87 -5.02 -5.62
N ASP A 614 8.21 -3.98 -4.87
CA ASP A 614 9.36 -3.14 -5.14
C ASP A 614 10.70 -3.81 -4.74
N GLY A 615 10.65 -5.08 -4.33
CA GLY A 615 11.78 -5.86 -3.88
C GLY A 615 12.20 -5.57 -2.43
N SER A 616 11.51 -4.67 -1.72
CA SER A 616 11.78 -4.43 -0.31
C SER A 616 11.38 -5.61 0.57
N LEU A 617 12.03 -5.73 1.72
CA LEU A 617 11.68 -6.71 2.74
C LEU A 617 11.02 -5.97 3.91
N TRP A 618 9.74 -6.24 4.13
CA TRP A 618 9.05 -5.88 5.35
C TRP A 618 9.39 -6.90 6.44
N LEU A 619 9.67 -6.38 7.64
CA LEU A 619 10.12 -7.15 8.78
C LEU A 619 9.23 -6.81 9.97
N GLY A 620 8.45 -7.80 10.41
CA GLY A 620 7.75 -7.74 11.69
C GLY A 620 8.71 -8.18 12.78
N THR A 621 9.06 -7.26 13.67
CA THR A 621 10.07 -7.49 14.71
C THR A 621 9.45 -7.51 16.09
N GLU A 622 10.22 -7.91 17.10
CA GLU A 622 9.80 -7.81 18.51
C GLU A 622 9.60 -6.35 18.96
N ALA A 623 10.28 -5.40 18.30
CA ALA A 623 10.25 -3.98 18.60
C ALA A 623 9.52 -3.15 17.52
N GLY A 624 8.40 -3.66 16.99
CA GLY A 624 7.62 -2.98 15.95
C GLY A 624 7.97 -3.35 14.51
N LEU A 625 7.57 -2.49 13.58
CA LEU A 625 7.74 -2.70 12.14
C LEU A 625 9.07 -2.13 11.64
N ALA A 626 9.74 -2.86 10.76
CA ALA A 626 10.91 -2.40 10.02
C ALA A 626 10.80 -2.77 8.54
N ARG A 627 11.60 -2.09 7.70
CA ARG A 627 11.69 -2.34 6.27
C ARG A 627 13.13 -2.19 5.79
N TYR A 628 13.60 -3.17 5.04
CA TYR A 628 14.87 -3.13 4.33
C TYR A 628 14.62 -2.91 2.84
N ALA A 629 15.10 -1.79 2.30
CA ALA A 629 14.83 -1.39 0.92
C ALA A 629 16.04 -0.72 0.26
N ALA A 630 16.15 -0.81 -1.07
CA ALA A 630 17.11 -0.05 -1.85
C ALA A 630 16.52 1.32 -2.24
N LEU A 631 17.08 2.41 -1.72
CA LEU A 631 16.64 3.77 -2.01
C LEU A 631 17.66 4.52 -2.88
N ALA A 632 17.16 5.34 -3.81
CA ALA A 632 18.02 6.18 -4.65
C ALA A 632 18.59 7.36 -3.84
N VAL A 633 19.91 7.51 -3.80
CA VAL A 633 20.59 8.55 -3.00
C VAL A 633 21.13 9.68 -3.88
N ARG A 634 21.80 9.39 -5.02
CA ARG A 634 22.29 10.42 -5.96
C ARG A 634 22.29 9.95 -7.42
N GLY A 635 21.36 10.44 -8.24
CA GLY A 635 21.32 10.08 -9.66
C GLY A 635 20.86 8.62 -9.83
N THR A 636 21.72 7.77 -10.37
CA THR A 636 21.44 6.34 -10.60
C THR A 636 22.02 5.42 -9.53
N THR A 637 22.63 5.94 -8.45
CA THR A 637 23.11 5.12 -7.33
C THR A 637 22.02 4.85 -6.31
N TYR A 638 21.97 3.59 -5.87
CA TYR A 638 21.06 3.09 -4.85
C TYR A 638 21.86 2.67 -3.63
N GLU A 639 21.32 2.93 -2.44
CA GLU A 639 21.84 2.43 -1.18
C GLU A 639 20.74 1.60 -0.50
N THR A 640 21.13 0.44 0.01
CA THR A 640 20.27 -0.35 0.88
C THR A 640 20.19 0.32 2.24
N VAL A 641 18.98 0.43 2.77
CA VAL A 641 18.72 1.09 4.04
C VAL A 641 17.71 0.30 4.85
N LEU A 642 18.00 0.20 6.14
CA LEU A 642 17.05 -0.25 7.16
C LEU A 642 16.26 0.95 7.67
N GLN A 643 14.94 0.84 7.59
CA GLN A 643 13.98 1.84 8.08
C GLN A 643 13.14 1.20 9.20
N ALA A 644 13.00 1.89 10.33
CA ALA A 644 12.08 1.49 11.40
C ALA A 644 10.85 2.40 11.43
N PHE A 645 9.77 1.91 12.03
CA PHE A 645 8.50 2.63 12.17
C PHE A 645 7.98 2.65 13.62
N PRO A 646 8.78 3.12 14.60
CA PRO A 646 8.38 3.16 16.02
C PRO A 646 7.15 4.04 16.27
N GLU A 647 6.82 4.97 15.37
CA GLU A 647 5.58 5.77 15.45
C GLU A 647 4.29 4.95 15.30
N PHE A 648 4.37 3.71 14.80
CA PHE A 648 3.19 2.84 14.66
C PHE A 648 3.03 1.84 15.80
N GLY A 649 3.89 1.92 16.81
CA GLY A 649 3.95 0.99 17.94
C GLY A 649 5.33 0.35 18.06
N ASP A 650 5.73 0.07 19.30
CA ASP A 650 7.02 -0.53 19.66
C ASP A 650 6.90 -2.00 20.07
N GLY A 651 5.69 -2.57 20.13
CA GLY A 651 5.51 -3.99 20.38
C GLY A 651 5.58 -4.91 19.15
N PRO A 652 5.41 -6.22 19.37
CA PRO A 652 5.74 -7.23 18.38
C PRO A 652 4.77 -7.24 17.20
N VAL A 653 5.32 -7.27 15.99
CA VAL A 653 4.56 -7.51 14.75
C VAL A 653 4.76 -8.97 14.33
N ARG A 654 3.76 -9.80 14.63
CA ARG A 654 3.85 -11.27 14.50
C ARG A 654 3.41 -11.82 13.14
N ALA A 655 2.58 -11.07 12.42
CA ALA A 655 2.08 -11.49 11.12
C ALA A 655 1.93 -10.31 10.18
N MET A 656 2.21 -10.59 8.91
CA MET A 656 1.98 -9.67 7.80
C MET A 656 1.35 -10.44 6.66
N ARG A 657 0.38 -9.84 5.98
CA ARG A 657 -0.32 -10.46 4.85
C ARG A 657 -0.50 -9.45 3.74
N ARG A 658 -0.38 -9.93 2.51
CA ARG A 658 -0.72 -9.16 1.33
C ARG A 658 -2.06 -9.63 0.80
N ASP A 659 -2.92 -8.70 0.43
CA ASP A 659 -4.22 -9.00 -0.18
C ASP A 659 -4.15 -9.06 -1.72
N GLU A 660 -5.25 -9.41 -2.40
CA GLU A 660 -5.31 -9.61 -3.85
C GLU A 660 -5.08 -8.33 -4.69
N ARG A 661 -5.26 -7.13 -4.10
CA ARG A 661 -4.89 -5.83 -4.73
C ARG A 661 -3.42 -5.51 -4.55
N GLY A 662 -2.82 -6.10 -3.53
CA GLY A 662 -1.48 -5.85 -3.08
C GLY A 662 -1.32 -4.80 -2.00
N LEU A 663 -2.35 -4.51 -1.20
CA LEU A 663 -2.09 -3.83 0.07
C LEU A 663 -1.40 -4.78 1.04
N VAL A 664 -0.61 -4.21 1.94
CA VAL A 664 0.09 -4.94 2.99
C VAL A 664 -0.56 -4.64 4.32
N TRP A 665 -0.96 -5.70 5.02
CA TRP A 665 -1.58 -5.68 6.33
C TRP A 665 -0.58 -6.14 7.37
N PHE A 666 -0.43 -5.37 8.46
CA PHE A 666 0.44 -5.65 9.58
C PHE A 666 -0.40 -5.86 10.83
N CYS A 667 -0.19 -6.99 11.50
CA CYS A 667 -0.83 -7.33 12.76
C CYS A 667 0.06 -6.80 13.91
N THR A 668 -0.41 -5.77 14.62
CA THR A 668 0.36 -5.04 15.62
C THR A 668 -0.32 -5.13 16.99
N GLU A 669 0.40 -4.74 18.05
CA GLU A 669 -0.18 -4.64 19.40
C GLU A 669 -1.28 -3.57 19.50
N ARG A 670 -1.34 -2.64 18.53
CA ARG A 670 -2.30 -1.53 18.45
C ARG A 670 -3.31 -1.77 17.32
N GLY A 671 -3.68 -3.02 17.11
CA GLY A 671 -4.62 -3.46 16.08
C GLY A 671 -3.97 -3.77 14.74
N VAL A 672 -4.53 -3.21 13.67
CA VAL A 672 -4.11 -3.48 12.29
C VAL A 672 -3.65 -2.21 11.63
N LEU A 673 -2.48 -2.28 11.02
CA LEU A 673 -1.95 -1.24 10.15
C LEU A 673 -2.02 -1.73 8.69
N VAL A 674 -2.43 -0.86 7.78
CA VAL A 674 -2.55 -1.17 6.34
C VAL A 674 -1.72 -0.21 5.53
N PHE A 675 -0.97 -0.72 4.57
CA PHE A 675 -0.15 0.06 3.65
C PHE A 675 -0.62 -0.12 2.21
N ASP A 676 -0.97 0.99 1.56
CA ASP A 676 -1.55 1.02 0.21
C ASP A 676 -0.53 1.19 -0.93
N GLY A 677 0.74 0.97 -0.62
CA GLY A 677 1.86 1.26 -1.51
C GLY A 677 2.35 2.71 -1.45
N GLN A 678 1.72 3.58 -0.65
CA GLN A 678 2.19 4.94 -0.39
C GLN A 678 2.02 5.34 1.06
N ASP A 679 0.82 5.17 1.59
CA ASP A 679 0.41 5.70 2.87
C ASP A 679 0.02 4.55 3.82
N PHE A 680 0.42 4.73 5.08
CA PHE A 680 -0.02 3.91 6.19
C PHE A 680 -1.36 4.41 6.70
N CYS A 681 -2.23 3.45 6.99
CA CYS A 681 -3.62 3.68 7.35
C CYS A 681 -4.04 2.70 8.45
N GLN A 682 -4.95 3.14 9.30
CA GLN A 682 -5.56 2.33 10.36
C GLN A 682 -7.09 2.49 10.28
N PRO A 683 -7.92 1.52 10.73
CA PRO A 683 -9.36 1.72 10.76
C PRO A 683 -9.72 2.97 11.60
N ASP A 684 -10.63 3.83 11.12
CA ASP A 684 -11.11 4.97 11.92
C ASP A 684 -12.29 4.51 12.81
N PRO A 685 -12.16 4.52 14.15
CA PRO A 685 -13.26 4.18 15.04
C PRO A 685 -14.32 5.28 15.14
N ASP A 686 -13.98 6.53 14.75
CA ASP A 686 -14.86 7.70 14.84
C ASP A 686 -15.39 8.14 13.46
N GLY A 687 -14.92 7.51 12.39
CA GLY A 687 -15.34 7.76 11.01
C GLY A 687 -16.62 7.01 10.65
N ASP A 688 -17.12 7.23 9.43
CA ASP A 688 -18.11 6.29 8.89
C ASP A 688 -17.46 4.90 8.81
N ILE A 689 -18.26 3.83 8.80
CA ILE A 689 -17.82 2.42 8.83
C ILE A 689 -16.83 1.99 7.72
N TYR A 690 -16.48 2.90 6.81
CA TYR A 690 -15.58 2.71 5.66
C TYR A 690 -14.36 3.66 5.66
N ASP A 691 -14.24 4.54 6.66
CA ASP A 691 -13.16 5.51 6.73
C ASP A 691 -11.92 4.89 7.37
N TRP A 692 -10.78 5.04 6.70
CA TRP A 692 -9.48 4.69 7.25
C TRP A 692 -8.77 5.97 7.67
N LEU A 693 -8.31 6.01 8.92
CA LEU A 693 -7.43 7.05 9.42
C LEU A 693 -6.09 6.95 8.69
N ARG A 694 -5.76 7.97 7.90
CA ARG A 694 -4.42 8.09 7.30
C ARG A 694 -3.43 8.50 8.38
N LEU A 695 -2.32 7.78 8.47
CA LEU A 695 -1.26 8.01 9.44
C LEU A 695 -0.05 8.67 8.80
N GLY A 696 0.18 8.50 7.50
CA GLY A 696 1.21 9.24 6.76
C GLY A 696 1.92 8.41 5.69
N SER A 697 2.89 9.03 5.01
CA SER A 697 3.58 8.46 3.84
C SER A 697 4.77 7.59 4.26
N LEU A 698 5.06 6.55 3.49
CA LEU A 698 6.19 5.63 3.70
C LEU A 698 7.54 6.33 3.89
N ASP A 699 7.84 7.27 2.98
CA ASP A 699 9.14 7.93 2.89
C ASP A 699 9.35 9.04 3.94
N ASP A 700 8.27 9.52 4.54
CA ASP A 700 8.29 10.66 5.46
C ASP A 700 8.21 10.16 6.90
N ASP A 701 8.99 10.78 7.78
CA ASP A 701 8.85 10.61 9.23
C ASP A 701 7.71 11.50 9.72
N VAL A 702 6.58 10.87 10.05
CA VAL A 702 5.34 11.59 10.40
C VAL A 702 5.51 12.29 11.74
N ALA A 703 6.17 11.64 12.70
CA ALA A 703 6.32 12.14 14.06
C ALA A 703 7.35 13.29 14.17
N LEU A 704 8.31 13.36 13.25
CA LEU A 704 9.41 14.35 13.26
C LEU A 704 9.26 15.46 12.21
N GLU A 705 8.04 15.73 11.76
CA GLU A 705 7.69 16.77 10.76
C GLU A 705 8.36 16.60 9.39
N THR A 706 7.88 15.67 8.56
CA THR A 706 8.23 15.51 7.11
C THR A 706 9.73 15.47 6.79
N ALA A 707 10.56 15.02 7.73
CA ALA A 707 11.95 14.68 7.48
C ALA A 707 12.00 13.37 6.66
N PRO A 708 13.01 13.18 5.78
CA PRO A 708 13.25 11.87 5.20
C PRO A 708 13.50 10.87 6.32
N ARG A 709 12.86 9.69 6.26
CA ARG A 709 12.92 8.66 7.31
C ARG A 709 14.34 8.25 7.72
N GLY A 710 15.31 8.37 6.82
CA GLY A 710 16.72 8.12 7.11
C GLY A 710 17.02 6.64 7.35
N VAL A 711 18.18 6.37 7.98
CA VAL A 711 18.69 5.03 8.28
C VAL A 711 18.58 4.75 9.77
N TRP A 712 18.15 3.55 10.12
CA TRP A 712 17.89 3.12 11.48
C TRP A 712 18.76 1.93 11.88
N ARG A 713 18.98 1.78 13.19
CA ARG A 713 19.53 0.57 13.79
C ARG A 713 18.82 0.28 15.11
N TYR A 714 18.71 -0.98 15.45
CA TYR A 714 18.28 -1.39 16.78
C TYR A 714 19.52 -1.67 17.64
N VAL A 715 19.56 -1.08 18.83
CA VAL A 715 20.55 -1.41 19.86
C VAL A 715 19.96 -2.51 20.72
N ARG A 716 20.62 -3.67 20.77
CA ARG A 716 20.20 -4.81 21.59
C ARG A 716 20.63 -4.65 23.04
N GLY A 717 19.85 -5.21 23.96
CA GLY A 717 20.13 -5.21 25.40
C GLY A 717 18.92 -4.77 26.25
N PRO A 718 19.06 -4.72 27.59
CA PRO A 718 17.95 -4.38 28.50
C PRO A 718 17.38 -2.98 28.30
N ASP A 719 18.23 -2.02 27.92
CA ASP A 719 17.86 -0.63 27.60
C ASP A 719 17.90 -0.41 26.07
N GLY A 720 17.72 -1.48 25.30
CA GLY A 720 17.79 -1.49 23.86
C GLY A 720 16.64 -0.74 23.20
N GLY A 721 16.87 -0.23 22.00
CA GLY A 721 15.88 0.57 21.29
C GLY A 721 16.32 1.01 19.91
N TRP A 722 15.39 1.62 19.18
CA TRP A 722 15.67 2.17 17.86
C TRP A 722 16.46 3.47 17.95
N GLU A 723 17.56 3.51 17.21
CA GLU A 723 18.32 4.73 16.97
C GLU A 723 18.24 5.12 15.50
N ARG A 724 18.09 6.41 15.24
CA ARG A 724 18.13 6.98 13.89
C ARG A 724 19.47 7.63 13.66
N ARG A 725 19.94 7.55 12.42
CA ARG A 725 21.16 8.22 12.00
C ARG A 725 20.93 9.71 11.81
N GLU A 726 21.64 10.48 12.60
CA GLU A 726 21.78 11.93 12.53
C GLU A 726 23.14 12.31 11.91
N ALA A 727 23.41 13.62 11.79
CA ALA A 727 24.66 14.13 11.23
C ALA A 727 25.92 13.65 11.99
N GLU A 728 25.81 13.51 13.31
CA GLU A 728 26.92 13.21 14.23
C GLU A 728 27.05 11.71 14.56
N GLY A 729 26.10 10.87 14.13
CA GLY A 729 26.07 9.44 14.47
C GLY A 729 24.67 8.88 14.56
N PHE A 730 24.53 7.68 15.14
CA PHE A 730 23.22 7.17 15.54
C PHE A 730 22.85 7.72 16.91
N ALA A 731 21.60 8.12 17.07
CA ALA A 731 21.06 8.62 18.32
C ALA A 731 19.65 8.05 18.57
N PRO A 732 19.27 7.80 19.83
CA PRO A 732 17.93 7.35 20.16
C PRO A 732 16.90 8.41 19.77
N VAL A 733 15.76 7.96 19.25
CA VAL A 733 14.65 8.84 18.88
C VAL A 733 13.44 8.49 19.74
N ALA A 734 13.03 9.43 20.59
CA ALA A 734 11.78 9.30 21.33
C ALA A 734 10.60 9.65 20.40
N VAL A 735 9.75 8.68 20.13
CA VAL A 735 8.59 8.82 19.24
C VAL A 735 7.32 8.53 20.01
N VAL A 736 6.33 9.43 19.91
CA VAL A 736 4.97 9.16 20.42
C VAL A 736 4.20 8.44 19.32
N PRO A 737 3.55 7.30 19.60
CA PRO A 737 2.78 6.58 18.59
C PRO A 737 1.69 7.47 17.98
N VAL A 738 1.64 7.53 16.65
CA VAL A 738 0.57 8.24 15.90
C VAL A 738 -0.66 7.37 15.71
N THR A 739 -0.53 6.06 15.89
CA THR A 739 -1.64 5.09 15.87
C THR A 739 -2.55 5.23 17.08
N ARG A 740 -3.85 5.06 16.86
CA ARG A 740 -4.83 4.93 17.95
C ARG A 740 -4.64 3.59 18.67
N ASP A 741 -5.10 3.57 19.91
CA ASP A 741 -5.05 2.38 20.77
C ASP A 741 -6.20 1.44 20.41
N PHE A 742 -5.86 0.22 20.00
CA PHE A 742 -6.80 -0.85 19.69
C PHE A 742 -6.27 -2.14 20.29
N ASP A 743 -7.16 -3.13 20.46
CA ASP A 743 -6.77 -4.47 20.86
C ASP A 743 -5.74 -5.05 19.88
N ALA A 744 -4.70 -5.68 20.44
CA ALA A 744 -3.65 -6.34 19.69
C ALA A 744 -4.21 -7.40 18.75
N ILE A 745 -3.74 -7.38 17.50
CA ILE A 745 -3.98 -8.45 16.53
C ILE A 745 -2.67 -9.21 16.32
N ARG A 746 -2.72 -10.53 16.46
CA ARG A 746 -1.56 -11.42 16.33
C ARG A 746 -1.42 -11.95 14.92
N ASP A 747 -2.55 -12.30 14.28
CA ASP A 747 -2.57 -12.84 12.93
C ASP A 747 -3.92 -12.58 12.22
N LEU A 748 -3.91 -12.69 10.90
CA LEU A 748 -4.97 -12.34 9.96
C LEU A 748 -5.10 -13.42 8.87
N LEU A 749 -6.33 -13.79 8.55
CA LEU A 749 -6.67 -14.67 7.44
C LEU A 749 -7.77 -14.07 6.57
N PHE A 750 -7.53 -14.07 5.27
CA PHE A 750 -8.51 -13.76 4.24
C PHE A 750 -9.20 -15.05 3.79
N ALA A 751 -10.53 -15.07 3.79
CA ALA A 751 -11.34 -16.20 3.34
C ALA A 751 -12.34 -15.76 2.26
N PRO A 752 -12.47 -16.49 1.16
CA PRO A 752 -13.58 -16.26 0.25
C PRO A 752 -14.88 -16.64 0.96
N ALA A 753 -15.93 -15.98 0.55
CA ALA A 753 -17.28 -16.24 0.97
C ALA A 753 -18.21 -16.11 -0.25
N VAL A 754 -19.48 -16.40 -0.05
CA VAL A 754 -20.54 -16.05 -0.98
C VAL A 754 -21.60 -15.26 -0.23
N TRP A 755 -22.17 -14.28 -0.90
CA TRP A 755 -23.44 -13.71 -0.53
C TRP A 755 -24.43 -13.98 -1.66
N ALA A 756 -25.71 -14.10 -1.31
CA ALA A 756 -26.71 -14.48 -2.28
C ALA A 756 -27.97 -13.64 -2.14
N ASP A 757 -28.68 -13.48 -3.26
CA ASP A 757 -29.98 -12.84 -3.29
C ASP A 757 -30.89 -13.38 -4.39
N LEU A 758 -32.19 -13.20 -4.18
CA LEU A 758 -33.24 -13.49 -5.14
C LEU A 758 -33.66 -12.20 -5.85
N GLY A 759 -33.96 -12.33 -7.14
CA GLY A 759 -34.37 -11.21 -7.98
C GLY A 759 -34.92 -11.65 -9.33
N VAL A 760 -34.96 -10.71 -10.27
CA VAL A 760 -35.50 -10.95 -11.62
C VAL A 760 -34.67 -10.24 -12.69
N TRP A 761 -34.69 -10.75 -13.92
CA TRP A 761 -34.13 -10.04 -15.07
C TRP A 761 -35.10 -8.95 -15.58
N GLN A 762 -34.58 -7.73 -15.78
CA GLN A 762 -35.25 -6.63 -16.48
C GLN A 762 -34.27 -5.99 -17.46
N ASP A 763 -34.60 -5.97 -18.76
CA ASP A 763 -33.75 -5.38 -19.80
C ASP A 763 -32.27 -5.87 -19.77
N GLN A 764 -32.06 -7.18 -19.59
CA GLN A 764 -30.75 -7.83 -19.43
C GLN A 764 -29.95 -7.42 -18.18
N ARG A 765 -30.55 -6.66 -17.27
CA ARG A 765 -30.01 -6.31 -15.95
C ARG A 765 -30.71 -7.11 -14.87
N PHE A 766 -29.95 -7.64 -13.93
CA PHE A 766 -30.52 -8.30 -12.75
C PHE A 766 -31.00 -7.23 -11.77
N ILE A 767 -32.21 -7.40 -11.23
CA ILE A 767 -32.78 -6.53 -10.21
C ILE A 767 -32.97 -7.36 -8.94
N HIS A 768 -32.14 -7.04 -7.93
CA HIS A 768 -32.25 -7.60 -6.57
C HIS A 768 -33.63 -7.32 -5.94
N GLN A 769 -34.17 -8.30 -5.22
CA GLN A 769 -35.42 -8.16 -4.47
C GLN A 769 -35.27 -8.57 -3.00
N VAL A 770 -34.72 -9.77 -2.74
CA VAL A 770 -34.69 -10.36 -1.38
C VAL A 770 -33.30 -10.96 -1.10
N PRO A 771 -32.61 -10.56 -0.02
CA PRO A 771 -31.36 -11.21 0.36
C PRO A 771 -31.60 -12.65 0.83
N VAL A 772 -30.70 -13.57 0.48
CA VAL A 772 -30.71 -14.96 0.96
C VAL A 772 -29.94 -15.07 2.28
N PRO A 773 -30.52 -15.65 3.34
CA PRO A 773 -29.82 -15.90 4.60
C PRO A 773 -28.60 -16.80 4.42
N GLU A 774 -27.49 -16.52 5.13
CA GLU A 774 -26.29 -17.38 5.12
C GLU A 774 -26.60 -18.81 5.58
N SER A 775 -27.60 -18.98 6.46
CA SER A 775 -28.08 -20.30 6.88
C SER A 775 -28.55 -21.16 5.70
N ASP A 776 -28.98 -20.56 4.60
CA ASP A 776 -29.56 -21.28 3.47
C ASP A 776 -28.51 -21.63 2.42
N LEU A 777 -27.23 -21.32 2.67
CA LEU A 777 -26.11 -21.67 1.81
C LEU A 777 -25.24 -22.76 2.45
N ARG A 778 -24.65 -23.63 1.61
CA ARG A 778 -23.72 -24.69 2.04
C ARG A 778 -22.51 -24.78 1.12
N ALA A 779 -21.33 -24.93 1.73
CA ALA A 779 -20.18 -25.53 1.07
C ALA A 779 -20.32 -27.06 1.14
N ARG A 780 -20.12 -27.73 0.02
CA ARG A 780 -20.19 -29.19 -0.07
C ARG A 780 -18.89 -29.70 -0.68
N TYR A 781 -18.13 -30.43 0.11
CA TYR A 781 -16.82 -30.92 -0.26
C TYR A 781 -16.85 -32.43 -0.50
N LYS A 782 -16.10 -32.90 -1.49
CA LYS A 782 -16.14 -34.31 -1.93
C LYS A 782 -14.77 -34.94 -1.85
N PRO A 783 -14.31 -35.39 -0.67
CA PRO A 783 -12.97 -35.94 -0.49
C PRO A 783 -12.73 -37.22 -1.33
N SER A 784 -13.79 -37.93 -1.68
CA SER A 784 -13.77 -39.10 -2.57
C SER A 784 -15.10 -39.19 -3.33
N GLU A 785 -15.15 -39.96 -4.42
CA GLU A 785 -16.34 -40.10 -5.25
C GLU A 785 -17.59 -40.57 -4.49
N ASP A 786 -17.41 -41.38 -3.44
CA ASP A 786 -18.45 -41.99 -2.61
C ASP A 786 -18.78 -41.18 -1.34
N ARG A 787 -18.10 -40.04 -1.11
CA ARG A 787 -18.28 -39.22 0.10
C ARG A 787 -18.57 -37.76 -0.23
N ILE A 788 -19.58 -37.22 0.44
CA ILE A 788 -19.84 -35.78 0.50
C ILE A 788 -19.84 -35.38 1.97
N VAL A 789 -19.14 -34.29 2.29
CA VAL A 789 -19.11 -33.70 3.63
C VAL A 789 -19.51 -32.24 3.57
N ASP A 790 -20.11 -31.75 4.66
CA ASP A 790 -20.34 -30.31 4.84
C ASP A 790 -18.98 -29.62 5.03
N GLY A 791 -18.73 -28.63 4.17
CA GLY A 791 -17.59 -27.72 4.28
C GLY A 791 -17.85 -26.61 5.30
N GLY A 792 -17.07 -25.54 5.20
CA GLY A 792 -17.20 -24.39 6.10
C GLY A 792 -17.97 -23.23 5.52
N VAL A 793 -17.41 -22.03 5.65
CA VAL A 793 -18.02 -20.81 5.09
C VAL A 793 -18.24 -21.01 3.60
N PRO A 794 -19.49 -20.95 3.10
CA PRO A 794 -19.78 -21.15 1.69
C PRO A 794 -19.02 -20.15 0.80
N PHE A 795 -18.48 -20.61 -0.33
CA PHE A 795 -17.82 -19.74 -1.31
C PHE A 795 -17.97 -20.28 -2.74
N ILE A 796 -17.81 -19.40 -3.73
CA ILE A 796 -17.83 -19.77 -5.15
C ILE A 796 -16.42 -20.20 -5.58
N PRO A 797 -16.21 -21.40 -6.15
CA PRO A 797 -14.90 -21.82 -6.67
C PRO A 797 -14.30 -20.84 -7.69
N GLU A 798 -12.98 -20.80 -7.79
CA GLU A 798 -12.30 -19.90 -8.72
C GLU A 798 -12.38 -20.42 -10.16
N LEU A 799 -12.51 -19.50 -11.12
CA LEU A 799 -12.36 -19.74 -12.55
C LEU A 799 -10.88 -19.49 -12.93
N PRO A 800 -10.05 -20.53 -13.11
CA PRO A 800 -8.62 -20.37 -13.41
C PRO A 800 -8.39 -19.78 -14.82
N PRO A 801 -7.22 -19.20 -15.11
CA PRO A 801 -6.83 -18.83 -16.47
C PRO A 801 -6.96 -20.00 -17.44
N GLY A 802 -7.49 -19.76 -18.64
CA GLY A 802 -7.76 -20.81 -19.61
C GLY A 802 -9.14 -21.43 -19.41
N THR A 803 -9.26 -22.74 -19.66
CA THR A 803 -10.54 -23.47 -19.63
C THR A 803 -10.71 -24.23 -18.32
N SER A 804 -11.91 -24.22 -17.77
CA SER A 804 -12.31 -25.08 -16.64
C SER A 804 -13.66 -25.71 -16.91
N THR A 805 -13.88 -26.89 -16.32
CA THR A 805 -15.14 -27.60 -16.45
C THR A 805 -15.99 -27.38 -15.20
N TRP A 806 -17.28 -27.16 -15.39
CA TRP A 806 -18.24 -26.85 -14.33
C TRP A 806 -19.44 -27.79 -14.46
N ARG A 807 -20.15 -28.03 -13.35
CA ARG A 807 -21.39 -28.80 -13.36
C ARG A 807 -22.46 -28.25 -12.44
N TYR A 808 -23.71 -28.52 -12.83
CA TYR A 808 -24.88 -28.24 -12.02
C TYR A 808 -25.23 -29.48 -11.20
N LEU A 809 -25.64 -29.27 -9.96
CA LEU A 809 -25.96 -30.29 -8.99
C LEU A 809 -27.25 -29.92 -8.26
N ARG A 810 -27.84 -30.89 -7.58
CA ARG A 810 -28.87 -30.66 -6.57
C ARG A 810 -28.36 -31.19 -5.24
N HIS A 811 -28.43 -30.39 -4.18
CA HIS A 811 -28.08 -30.83 -2.83
C HIS A 811 -28.90 -32.07 -2.45
N GLU A 812 -28.24 -33.06 -1.86
CA GLU A 812 -28.82 -34.36 -1.57
C GLU A 812 -29.72 -34.32 -0.32
N ASP A 813 -30.86 -35.01 -0.39
CA ASP A 813 -31.73 -35.19 0.76
C ASP A 813 -31.00 -35.95 1.89
N PRO A 814 -31.34 -35.71 3.18
CA PRO A 814 -30.68 -36.36 4.31
C PRO A 814 -30.76 -37.90 4.29
N GLU A 815 -31.81 -38.46 3.69
CA GLU A 815 -32.03 -39.89 3.49
C GLU A 815 -32.10 -40.16 1.97
N PRO A 816 -30.97 -40.47 1.34
CA PRO A 816 -30.94 -40.64 -0.09
C PRO A 816 -31.53 -41.99 -0.51
N PRO A 817 -32.08 -42.09 -1.73
CA PRO A 817 -32.73 -43.30 -2.21
C PRO A 817 -31.76 -44.49 -2.19
N GLU A 818 -32.20 -45.60 -1.60
CA GLU A 818 -31.43 -46.86 -1.58
C GLU A 818 -31.22 -47.40 -3.00
N TYR A 819 -30.05 -47.96 -3.25
CA TYR A 819 -29.74 -48.63 -4.51
C TYR A 819 -30.62 -49.88 -4.68
N GLU A 820 -31.39 -49.95 -5.78
CA GLU A 820 -32.12 -51.17 -6.16
C GLU A 820 -31.15 -52.23 -6.72
N ALA A 821 -30.88 -53.26 -5.91
CA ALA A 821 -30.01 -54.37 -6.27
C ALA A 821 -30.49 -55.11 -7.54
N GLY A 822 -29.59 -55.29 -8.52
CA GLY A 822 -29.86 -55.98 -9.79
C GLY A 822 -30.00 -55.08 -11.02
N THR A 823 -29.71 -53.79 -10.88
CA THR A 823 -29.67 -52.83 -12.00
C THR A 823 -28.24 -52.69 -12.56
N ASP A 824 -28.06 -52.75 -13.88
CA ASP A 824 -26.76 -52.72 -14.59
C ASP A 824 -25.96 -51.38 -14.46
N ARG A 825 -26.22 -50.53 -13.45
CA ARG A 825 -25.79 -49.12 -13.40
C ARG A 825 -25.00 -48.80 -12.12
N PRO A 826 -23.78 -48.19 -12.20
CA PRO A 826 -23.32 -47.34 -11.10
C PRO A 826 -24.28 -46.15 -10.98
N ALA A 827 -24.90 -45.96 -9.81
CA ALA A 827 -25.87 -44.90 -9.58
C ALA A 827 -25.19 -43.71 -8.90
N TRP A 828 -25.24 -42.55 -9.55
CA TRP A 828 -24.79 -41.28 -8.98
C TRP A 828 -25.99 -40.54 -8.41
N THR A 829 -25.81 -39.92 -7.24
CA THR A 829 -26.83 -39.04 -6.65
C THR A 829 -26.89 -37.72 -7.42
N ALA A 830 -27.96 -36.93 -7.24
CA ALA A 830 -28.08 -35.63 -7.91
C ALA A 830 -27.00 -34.62 -7.44
N GLU A 831 -26.40 -34.87 -6.27
CA GLU A 831 -25.26 -34.11 -5.77
C GLU A 831 -23.92 -34.68 -6.25
N GLY A 832 -23.91 -35.81 -6.95
CA GLY A 832 -22.69 -36.38 -7.53
C GLY A 832 -21.86 -37.23 -6.57
N ARG A 833 -22.52 -37.97 -5.66
CA ARG A 833 -21.94 -39.07 -4.88
C ARG A 833 -22.17 -40.41 -5.58
N LEU A 834 -21.17 -41.28 -5.58
CA LEU A 834 -21.26 -42.65 -6.08
C LEU A 834 -21.93 -43.56 -5.04
N LEU A 835 -22.99 -44.27 -5.41
CA LEU A 835 -23.67 -45.24 -4.54
C LEU A 835 -22.98 -46.63 -4.57
N PRO A 836 -22.80 -47.31 -3.42
CA PRO A 836 -22.27 -48.68 -3.34
C PRO A 836 -23.36 -49.76 -3.61
N GLU A 837 -23.14 -50.92 -4.21
CA GLU A 837 -21.97 -51.53 -4.90
C GLU A 837 -22.07 -51.32 -6.43
N PRO A 838 -21.09 -50.68 -7.10
CA PRO A 838 -21.14 -50.54 -8.56
C PRO A 838 -20.78 -51.88 -9.25
N LEU A 839 -21.69 -52.43 -10.06
CA LEU A 839 -21.46 -53.67 -10.83
C LEU A 839 -20.38 -53.54 -11.93
N ARG A 840 -20.03 -52.32 -12.35
CA ARG A 840 -18.98 -52.02 -13.33
C ARG A 840 -18.18 -50.78 -12.87
N PRO A 841 -16.89 -50.66 -13.25
CA PRO A 841 -16.17 -49.40 -13.12
C PRO A 841 -16.94 -48.30 -13.86
N ALA A 842 -17.30 -47.21 -13.18
CA ALA A 842 -17.98 -46.08 -13.82
C ALA A 842 -16.98 -45.37 -14.73
N PRO A 843 -17.29 -45.16 -16.02
CA PRO A 843 -16.30 -44.59 -16.94
C PRO A 843 -15.99 -43.12 -16.65
N VAL A 844 -16.90 -42.36 -16.02
CA VAL A 844 -16.76 -40.97 -15.53
C VAL A 844 -17.98 -40.65 -14.62
N PRO A 845 -17.89 -39.80 -13.57
CA PRO A 845 -19.03 -39.40 -12.76
C PRO A 845 -20.26 -38.87 -13.52
N GLY A 846 -21.39 -39.57 -13.45
CA GLY A 846 -22.68 -39.13 -14.01
C GLY A 846 -22.98 -39.50 -15.47
N ARG A 847 -22.15 -40.29 -16.15
CA ARG A 847 -22.49 -40.82 -17.49
C ARG A 847 -23.42 -42.04 -17.37
N TYR A 848 -24.62 -41.95 -17.95
CA TYR A 848 -25.47 -43.13 -18.15
C TYR A 848 -26.30 -43.07 -19.44
N GLU A 849 -26.01 -43.94 -20.43
CA GLU A 849 -26.80 -44.06 -21.67
C GLU A 849 -28.27 -44.42 -21.39
N ILE A 850 -29.14 -43.42 -21.39
CA ILE A 850 -30.59 -43.63 -21.44
C ILE A 850 -30.97 -43.75 -22.91
N GLY A 851 -31.49 -44.90 -23.32
CA GLY A 851 -31.92 -45.18 -24.70
C GLY A 851 -33.08 -44.32 -25.25
N ARG A 852 -33.36 -43.16 -24.66
CA ARG A 852 -34.32 -42.15 -25.12
C ARG A 852 -33.68 -40.90 -25.75
N TYR A 853 -32.40 -40.61 -25.48
CA TYR A 853 -31.69 -39.48 -26.07
C TYR A 853 -30.63 -39.98 -27.06
N SER A 854 -30.74 -39.56 -28.32
CA SER A 854 -29.85 -39.97 -29.40
C SER A 854 -28.49 -39.28 -29.23
N PRO A 855 -27.35 -39.99 -29.40
CA PRO A 855 -26.03 -39.38 -29.31
C PRO A 855 -25.85 -38.34 -30.43
N ASP A 856 -25.38 -37.15 -30.05
CA ASP A 856 -24.98 -36.08 -30.96
C ASP A 856 -23.63 -36.45 -31.63
N PRO A 857 -23.49 -36.35 -32.97
CA PRO A 857 -22.21 -36.54 -33.66
C PRO A 857 -21.13 -35.49 -33.31
N GLY A 858 -21.48 -34.40 -32.61
CA GLY A 858 -20.60 -33.27 -32.30
C GLY A 858 -19.69 -33.43 -31.07
N GLY A 859 -19.82 -34.49 -30.27
CA GLY A 859 -18.91 -34.78 -29.15
C GLY A 859 -19.10 -33.94 -27.87
N THR A 860 -20.21 -33.22 -27.71
CA THR A 860 -20.61 -32.68 -26.41
C THR A 860 -21.33 -33.75 -25.58
N ASP A 861 -20.75 -34.06 -24.43
CA ASP A 861 -21.18 -35.05 -23.44
C ASP A 861 -22.55 -34.73 -22.79
N SER A 862 -23.67 -34.92 -23.49
CA SER A 862 -25.03 -34.62 -23.00
C SER A 862 -25.86 -35.87 -22.63
N VAL A 863 -25.28 -36.77 -21.84
CA VAL A 863 -25.95 -38.01 -21.39
C VAL A 863 -26.01 -38.06 -19.86
N TYR A 864 -27.07 -37.53 -19.26
CA TYR A 864 -27.21 -37.40 -17.79
C TYR A 864 -28.51 -38.03 -17.26
N ALA A 865 -28.46 -38.53 -16.03
CA ALA A 865 -29.53 -39.33 -15.41
C ALA A 865 -30.75 -38.52 -14.92
N PHE A 866 -30.64 -37.19 -14.83
CA PHE A 866 -31.65 -36.31 -14.23
C PHE A 866 -32.21 -35.31 -15.26
N ALA A 867 -33.47 -34.93 -15.09
CA ALA A 867 -34.13 -33.96 -15.97
C ALA A 867 -33.53 -32.55 -15.79
N PRO A 868 -33.58 -31.70 -16.84
CA PRO A 868 -33.22 -30.28 -16.71
C PRO A 868 -34.08 -29.58 -15.65
N ALA A 869 -33.48 -28.65 -14.92
CA ALA A 869 -34.07 -28.01 -13.75
C ALA A 869 -33.71 -26.52 -13.58
N ALA A 870 -32.80 -25.94 -14.38
CA ALA A 870 -32.41 -24.54 -14.24
C ALA A 870 -31.82 -23.97 -15.55
N ARG A 871 -31.74 -22.64 -15.65
CA ARG A 871 -30.83 -21.96 -16.60
C ARG A 871 -29.72 -21.26 -15.83
N LEU A 872 -28.50 -21.23 -16.40
CA LEU A 872 -27.38 -20.57 -15.75
C LEU A 872 -26.71 -19.52 -16.63
N ARG A 873 -26.23 -18.48 -15.96
CA ARG A 873 -25.33 -17.48 -16.51
C ARG A 873 -24.20 -17.23 -15.53
N LEU A 874 -22.97 -17.15 -16.04
CA LEU A 874 -21.79 -16.77 -15.27
C LEU A 874 -21.30 -15.41 -15.77
N ARG A 875 -20.82 -14.59 -14.85
CA ARG A 875 -20.23 -13.28 -15.13
C ARG A 875 -19.00 -13.08 -14.26
N TRP A 876 -17.88 -12.64 -14.83
CA TRP A 876 -16.63 -12.40 -14.09
C TRP A 876 -15.86 -11.24 -14.72
N ARG A 877 -14.83 -10.76 -14.01
CA ARG A 877 -13.89 -9.78 -14.55
C ARG A 877 -12.54 -10.42 -14.84
N GLU A 878 -12.04 -10.23 -16.05
CA GLU A 878 -10.77 -10.78 -16.50
C GLU A 878 -9.61 -9.89 -16.05
N SER A 879 -8.75 -10.41 -15.17
CA SER A 879 -7.48 -9.78 -14.82
C SER A 879 -6.45 -10.06 -15.91
N ARG A 880 -5.81 -9.04 -16.49
CA ARG A 880 -4.75 -9.22 -17.49
C ARG A 880 -3.47 -8.52 -17.05
N GLU A 881 -2.33 -9.11 -17.41
CA GLU A 881 -1.04 -8.45 -17.24
C GLU A 881 -1.01 -7.10 -17.95
N LEU A 882 -0.16 -6.20 -17.46
CA LEU A 882 0.00 -4.84 -17.99
C LEU A 882 -1.29 -4.02 -17.98
N THR A 883 -2.26 -4.36 -17.13
CA THR A 883 -3.46 -3.54 -16.88
C THR A 883 -3.33 -2.83 -15.55
N VAL A 884 -3.49 -1.51 -15.53
CA VAL A 884 -3.36 -0.68 -14.33
C VAL A 884 -4.62 0.14 -14.14
N LEU A 885 -5.20 0.11 -12.94
CA LEU A 885 -6.30 0.98 -12.56
C LEU A 885 -5.82 1.99 -11.52
N VAL A 886 -5.96 3.27 -11.85
CA VAL A 886 -5.82 4.35 -10.87
C VAL A 886 -7.19 4.64 -10.29
N ARG A 887 -7.37 4.51 -8.98
CA ARG A 887 -8.65 4.72 -8.31
C ARG A 887 -8.58 5.93 -7.41
N LEU A 888 -9.32 6.98 -7.74
CA LEU A 888 -9.43 8.18 -6.90
C LEU A 888 -10.48 7.96 -5.83
N MET A 889 -10.13 8.28 -4.58
CA MET A 889 -11.06 8.21 -3.45
C MET A 889 -11.70 9.58 -3.21
N ARG A 890 -12.98 9.56 -2.84
CA ARG A 890 -13.72 10.72 -2.38
C ARG A 890 -13.31 11.00 -0.94
N LEU A 891 -13.20 12.29 -0.60
CA LEU A 891 -12.92 12.74 0.77
C LEU A 891 -14.16 12.67 1.66
N ARG A 892 -15.36 12.66 1.07
CA ARG A 892 -16.66 12.51 1.74
C ARG A 892 -17.61 11.75 0.81
N GLN A 893 -18.56 11.00 1.37
CA GLN A 893 -19.53 10.22 0.58
C GLN A 893 -20.33 11.06 -0.44
N ASP A 894 -20.60 12.33 -0.15
CA ASP A 894 -21.36 13.26 -0.99
C ASP A 894 -20.50 14.04 -2.01
N GLU A 895 -19.17 13.91 -1.96
CA GLU A 895 -18.26 14.79 -2.71
C GLU A 895 -18.25 14.49 -4.23
N ALA A 896 -18.70 15.39 -5.09
CA ALA A 896 -18.46 15.24 -6.53
C ALA A 896 -17.01 15.68 -6.86
N ILE A 897 -16.19 14.78 -7.42
CA ILE A 897 -14.86 15.14 -7.93
C ILE A 897 -15.05 15.98 -9.20
N ASP A 898 -14.49 17.19 -9.23
CA ASP A 898 -14.61 18.07 -10.38
C ASP A 898 -13.98 17.45 -11.64
N PRO A 899 -14.68 17.46 -12.80
CA PRO A 899 -14.18 16.94 -14.08
C PRO A 899 -12.78 17.45 -14.47
N ALA A 900 -12.43 18.68 -14.11
CA ALA A 900 -11.10 19.23 -14.40
C ALA A 900 -9.98 18.48 -13.65
N VAL A 901 -10.24 18.00 -12.43
CA VAL A 901 -9.28 17.18 -11.68
C VAL A 901 -9.06 15.86 -12.40
N ILE A 902 -10.16 15.22 -12.82
CA ILE A 902 -10.17 13.92 -13.50
C ILE A 902 -9.38 14.02 -14.83
N ASP A 903 -9.63 15.07 -15.62
CA ASP A 903 -8.94 15.31 -16.89
C ASP A 903 -7.44 15.54 -16.71
N GLU A 904 -7.02 16.28 -15.68
CA GLU A 904 -5.60 16.52 -15.39
C GLU A 904 -4.88 15.24 -14.97
N VAL A 905 -5.51 14.42 -14.11
CA VAL A 905 -4.98 13.11 -13.71
C VAL A 905 -4.87 12.22 -14.95
N ARG A 906 -5.89 12.18 -15.81
CA ARG A 906 -5.89 11.40 -17.05
C ARG A 906 -4.77 11.83 -18.01
N LYS A 907 -4.51 13.13 -18.15
CA LYS A 907 -3.37 13.65 -18.95
C LYS A 907 -2.02 13.21 -18.37
N ALA A 908 -1.84 13.32 -17.05
CA ALA A 908 -0.60 12.93 -16.39
C ALA A 908 -0.33 11.43 -16.52
N ILE A 909 -1.35 10.59 -16.32
CA ILE A 909 -1.30 9.15 -16.54
C ILE A 909 -0.83 8.86 -17.96
N ARG A 910 -1.45 9.48 -18.98
CA ARG A 910 -1.05 9.28 -20.39
C ARG A 910 0.38 9.73 -20.68
N GLY A 911 0.88 10.75 -19.99
CA GLY A 911 2.25 11.25 -20.18
C GLY A 911 3.34 10.35 -19.63
N VAL A 912 3.03 9.52 -18.62
CA VAL A 912 4.00 8.59 -17.99
C VAL A 912 3.67 7.12 -18.24
N ARG A 913 2.57 6.85 -18.95
CA ARG A 913 2.10 5.51 -19.30
C ARG A 913 3.17 4.75 -20.09
N PRO A 914 3.53 3.52 -19.68
CA PRO A 914 4.40 2.67 -20.47
C PRO A 914 3.69 2.24 -21.78
N LEU A 915 4.44 2.16 -22.89
CA LEU A 915 3.92 1.60 -24.14
C LEU A 915 3.40 0.17 -23.92
N GLY A 916 2.18 -0.12 -24.38
CA GLY A 916 1.57 -1.45 -24.26
C GLY A 916 0.78 -1.72 -22.97
N VAL A 917 0.91 -0.87 -21.94
CA VAL A 917 0.18 -1.05 -20.66
C VAL A 917 -1.21 -0.43 -20.76
N HIS A 918 -2.30 -1.15 -20.52
CA HIS A 918 -3.64 -0.56 -20.48
C HIS A 918 -3.85 0.17 -19.14
N VAL A 919 -4.12 1.48 -19.16
CA VAL A 919 -4.35 2.26 -17.92
C VAL A 919 -5.74 2.86 -17.91
N ALA A 920 -6.50 2.62 -16.85
CA ALA A 920 -7.82 3.20 -16.60
C ALA A 920 -7.83 4.08 -15.34
N LEU A 921 -8.85 4.93 -15.25
CA LEU A 921 -9.11 5.79 -14.11
C LEU A 921 -10.52 5.49 -13.60
N ALA A 922 -10.66 5.27 -12.30
CA ALA A 922 -11.95 5.13 -11.62
C ALA A 922 -12.06 6.17 -10.50
N ILE A 923 -13.31 6.48 -10.16
CA ILE A 923 -13.67 7.23 -8.96
C ILE A 923 -14.45 6.28 -8.07
N GLU A 924 -13.92 5.97 -6.89
CA GLU A 924 -14.45 4.86 -6.09
C GLU A 924 -14.58 3.61 -6.97
N GLU A 925 -15.77 3.02 -7.07
CA GLU A 925 -16.08 1.83 -7.86
C GLU A 925 -16.47 2.13 -9.32
N VAL A 926 -16.66 3.40 -9.67
CA VAL A 926 -17.18 3.79 -10.98
C VAL A 926 -16.02 4.09 -11.92
N LEU A 927 -15.89 3.30 -12.99
CA LEU A 927 -14.97 3.58 -14.09
C LEU A 927 -15.34 4.92 -14.75
N SER A 928 -14.36 5.82 -14.89
CA SER A 928 -14.55 7.22 -15.32
C SER A 928 -14.01 7.52 -16.70
#